data_AF-V4U7V3-F1
#
_entry.id   AF-V4U7V3-F1
#
_cell.length_a   1.000
_cell.length_b   1.000
_cell.length_c   1.000
_cell.angle_alpha   90.00
_cell.angle_beta   90.00
_cell.angle_gamma   90.00
#
_symmetry.space_group_name_H-M   'P 1'
#
loop_
_entity.id
_entity.type
_entity.pdbx_description
1 polymer ?
#
loop_
_entity_poly.entity_id
_entity_poly.type
_entity_poly.pdbx_seq_one_letter_code
_entity_poly.pdbx_strand_id
1 'polypeptide(L)'
;MSITAIALTIATILAGVINGKSEYIAYNTTAGIVPDKINVHLVPHSHDDVGWLKTVDQYYVGANNSIRGACVQNVLDSVISALFEDKNRKFIYVEMAFFQRWWRQQSKAMKVKVKGLVDSGQLEFINGGMCMHDEASPHYIDMIDQTTLGHWFIKDSFGKLPRVGWQIDPFGHSAVQAYLLGAELGFDSLYFARIDYQDRAKRLKEKNLEVVWRGSKSLGSSSQIFTGIFPRHYDPPDGFTFEINDVSPPIQDDVLLFDYNVEERVNDFVAAALAQANVTRTNHIMWLMGTDFRYQYANSWFRQMDKFIHYVNKDGRVNALYSTPSIYTDAKNAANEEWPLKTEDFFPYADHPNAYWTGYFTSRPALKGYVRMLSGYYLAARQLEFLKGKSSSGPNTNALADALAIAQHHDAVSGTERQHVAADYALRISIGYTEAEKLVASSLAFLTASRSSVGQEKAVANFQQCPLLNISYCPPSEAVSFDGKSLVVVIYNPLGWKREEVVQIPVSSEKVIVKDSGGRTVESQLLPLSNATLRIRNRYVKAYLGKAPSETLKYWLAFSASVPPLGFSTYTVSIAKPTGPSSTISMVYTSEDSTSNSIEVGQGNLRLLYSADEGKLTHYVNNRNKVTASAGQSYSYYSGNDGTDKDPQASGAYVFRPNDTFSINSESQVQLTIVRGPLLDEVHQQLSPWISQITRVYKGKEHAELEFTIGPIPLDDGIGKEITTQITTSLMTNKTFYTDSNGRDFIKR
;
A
#
# COMPACT_ATOMS: atom_id res chain seq x y z
N MET A 1 -4.12 14.95 89.23
CA MET A 1 -3.83 15.56 87.90
C MET A 1 -3.70 14.42 86.89
N SER A 2 -4.77 13.67 86.63
CA SER A 2 -5.97 13.94 85.82
C SER A 2 -5.80 13.32 84.43
N ILE A 3 -6.45 12.16 84.25
CA ILE A 3 -6.59 11.40 83.00
C ILE A 3 -7.10 12.29 81.85
N THR A 4 -7.77 13.41 82.17
CA THR A 4 -8.13 14.47 81.23
C THR A 4 -6.94 15.15 80.54
N ALA A 5 -5.75 15.25 81.15
CA ALA A 5 -4.59 15.87 80.51
C ALA A 5 -3.99 14.97 79.41
N ILE A 6 -3.96 13.65 79.61
CA ILE A 6 -3.48 12.69 78.62
C ILE A 6 -4.50 12.55 77.48
N ALA A 7 -5.80 12.54 77.79
CA ALA A 7 -6.85 12.54 76.78
C ALA A 7 -6.85 13.80 75.92
N LEU A 8 -6.60 14.99 76.52
CA LEU A 8 -6.51 16.24 75.77
C LEU A 8 -5.25 16.29 74.90
N THR A 9 -4.13 15.71 75.36
CA THR A 9 -2.86 15.66 74.59
C THR A 9 -2.97 14.70 73.40
N ILE A 10 -3.60 13.53 73.59
CA ILE A 10 -3.89 12.57 72.51
C ILE A 10 -4.93 13.14 71.54
N ALA A 11 -5.94 13.86 72.01
CA ALA A 11 -6.91 14.55 71.16
C ALA A 11 -6.28 15.70 70.35
N THR A 12 -5.31 16.45 70.89
CA THR A 12 -4.55 17.45 70.12
C THR A 12 -3.55 16.83 69.14
N ILE A 13 -2.99 15.66 69.43
CA ILE A 13 -2.13 14.92 68.48
C ILE A 13 -2.98 14.28 67.37
N LEU A 14 -4.17 13.75 67.67
CA LEU A 14 -5.12 13.27 66.65
C LEU A 14 -5.76 14.41 65.84
N ALA A 15 -6.08 15.55 66.46
CA ALA A 15 -6.55 16.74 65.73
C ALA A 15 -5.44 17.38 64.88
N GLY A 16 -4.16 17.21 65.23
CA GLY A 16 -3.02 17.63 64.42
C GLY A 16 -2.75 16.74 63.19
N VAL A 17 -3.24 15.49 63.20
CA VAL A 17 -3.06 14.52 62.11
C VAL A 17 -4.24 14.51 61.12
N ILE A 18 -5.37 15.16 61.45
CA ILE A 18 -6.59 15.20 60.61
C ILE A 18 -6.74 16.54 59.84
N ASN A 19 -5.71 17.39 59.81
CA ASN A 19 -5.68 18.53 58.89
C ASN A 19 -5.15 18.11 57.51
N GLY A 20 -5.76 17.09 56.91
CA GLY A 20 -5.63 16.80 55.48
C GLY A 20 -6.37 17.87 54.69
N LYS A 21 -5.76 19.04 54.48
CA LYS A 21 -6.29 20.00 53.51
C LYS A 21 -5.99 19.44 52.12
N SER A 22 -7.02 19.05 51.38
CA SER A 22 -6.90 18.85 49.94
C SER A 22 -6.66 20.23 49.33
N GLU A 23 -5.43 20.46 48.90
CA GLU A 23 -5.02 21.65 48.14
C GLU A 23 -4.84 21.24 46.68
N TYR A 24 -5.07 22.19 45.76
CA TYR A 24 -4.83 21.98 44.35
C TYR A 24 -3.37 21.53 44.12
N ILE A 25 -3.18 20.32 43.58
CA ILE A 25 -1.85 19.81 43.24
C ILE A 25 -1.47 20.33 41.85
N ALA A 26 -0.54 21.26 41.82
CA ALA A 26 0.10 21.67 40.57
C ALA A 26 1.16 20.63 40.17
N TYR A 27 0.83 19.78 39.19
CA TYR A 27 1.78 18.78 38.68
C TYR A 27 2.95 19.45 37.95
N ASN A 28 4.16 18.97 38.22
CA ASN A 28 5.36 19.46 37.54
C ASN A 28 5.57 18.68 36.25
N THR A 29 5.08 19.24 35.15
CA THR A 29 5.20 18.67 33.79
C THR A 29 6.36 19.26 32.99
N THR A 30 7.17 20.16 33.58
CA THR A 30 8.25 20.88 32.87
C THR A 30 9.55 20.06 32.74
N ALA A 31 9.50 18.76 33.03
CA ALA A 31 10.69 17.93 33.06
C ALA A 31 11.35 17.84 31.68
N GLY A 32 12.67 18.02 31.66
CA GLY A 32 13.52 17.80 30.50
C GLY A 32 14.44 16.59 30.71
N ILE A 33 15.41 16.41 29.81
CA ILE A 33 16.43 15.37 29.95
C ILE A 33 17.34 15.69 31.15
N VAL A 34 17.61 14.67 31.96
CA VAL A 34 18.56 14.74 33.09
C VAL A 34 19.77 13.87 32.77
N PRO A 35 21.00 14.44 32.74
CA PRO A 35 22.23 13.66 32.61
C PRO A 35 22.32 12.59 33.72
N ASP A 36 22.88 11.42 33.39
CA ASP A 36 23.14 10.31 34.31
C ASP A 36 21.92 9.58 34.90
N LYS A 37 20.70 9.89 34.44
CA LYS A 37 19.49 9.11 34.74
C LYS A 37 18.98 8.36 33.52
N ILE A 38 18.20 7.29 33.74
CA ILE A 38 17.36 6.74 32.67
C ILE A 38 16.26 7.76 32.37
N ASN A 39 16.27 8.28 31.15
CA ASN A 39 15.29 9.22 30.62
C ASN A 39 14.23 8.45 29.84
N VAL A 40 13.00 8.46 30.34
CA VAL A 40 11.82 7.84 29.75
C VAL A 40 11.06 8.90 28.96
N HIS A 41 11.21 8.83 27.65
CA HIS A 41 10.54 9.69 26.69
C HIS A 41 9.12 9.18 26.47
N LEU A 42 8.14 9.81 27.12
CA LEU A 42 6.72 9.51 26.93
C LEU A 42 6.28 10.19 25.63
N VAL A 43 5.91 9.40 24.62
CA VAL A 43 5.47 9.88 23.31
C VAL A 43 3.99 9.57 23.10
N PRO A 44 3.10 10.54 23.33
CA PRO A 44 1.66 10.39 23.09
C PRO A 44 1.35 10.28 21.60
N HIS A 45 0.61 9.25 21.20
CA HIS A 45 0.17 9.04 19.82
C HIS A 45 -1.19 8.32 19.75
N SER A 46 -1.82 8.37 18.58
CA SER A 46 -2.94 7.49 18.20
C SER A 46 -2.58 6.86 16.87
N HIS A 47 -2.82 5.56 16.73
CA HIS A 47 -2.71 4.90 15.43
C HIS A 47 -4.08 4.92 14.76
N ASP A 48 -4.21 5.70 13.68
CA ASP A 48 -5.48 5.93 13.01
C ASP A 48 -5.46 5.29 11.61
N ASP A 49 -5.94 4.05 11.48
CA ASP A 49 -5.98 3.34 10.19
C ASP A 49 -6.85 4.08 9.17
N VAL A 50 -6.29 4.29 7.98
CA VAL A 50 -6.98 4.94 6.86
C VAL A 50 -7.87 3.92 6.15
N GLY A 51 -8.70 3.24 6.93
CA GLY A 51 -9.63 2.18 6.56
C GLY A 51 -9.08 0.76 6.82
N TRP A 52 -9.83 -0.05 7.56
CA TRP A 52 -9.43 -1.41 7.95
C TRP A 52 -10.66 -2.26 8.28
N LEU A 53 -11.21 -2.08 9.50
CA LEU A 53 -12.48 -2.67 9.90
C LEU A 53 -13.66 -1.80 9.48
N LYS A 54 -13.48 -0.48 9.52
CA LYS A 54 -14.42 0.53 9.02
C LYS A 54 -13.81 1.27 7.83
N THR A 55 -14.64 1.97 7.06
CA THR A 55 -14.13 2.82 5.96
C THR A 55 -13.44 4.07 6.52
N VAL A 56 -12.64 4.75 5.69
CA VAL A 56 -11.95 5.99 6.07
C VAL A 56 -12.92 7.00 6.69
N ASP A 57 -14.04 7.28 6.01
CA ASP A 57 -14.96 8.30 6.49
C ASP A 57 -15.75 7.82 7.73
N GLN A 58 -16.01 6.51 7.89
CA GLN A 58 -16.64 5.96 9.10
C GLN A 58 -15.72 6.07 10.33
N TYR A 59 -14.42 5.82 10.18
CA TYR A 59 -13.43 6.07 11.23
C TYR A 59 -13.32 7.56 11.55
N TYR A 60 -13.35 8.42 10.53
CA TYR A 60 -13.26 9.86 10.74
C TYR A 60 -14.42 10.38 11.60
N VAL A 61 -15.68 10.12 11.21
CA VAL A 61 -16.86 10.68 11.89
C VAL A 61 -17.36 9.86 13.08
N GLY A 62 -16.73 8.71 13.37
CA GLY A 62 -17.16 7.84 14.47
C GLY A 62 -18.45 7.05 14.18
N ALA A 63 -18.75 6.76 12.92
CA ALA A 63 -19.89 5.94 12.53
C ALA A 63 -19.60 4.43 12.72
N ASN A 64 -20.66 3.62 12.76
CA ASN A 64 -20.59 2.15 12.86
C ASN A 64 -19.74 1.63 14.03
N ASN A 65 -19.86 2.25 15.20
CA ASN A 65 -19.07 1.88 16.39
C ASN A 65 -19.36 0.47 16.93
N SER A 66 -20.42 -0.21 16.46
CA SER A 66 -20.61 -1.64 16.71
C SER A 66 -19.54 -2.54 16.07
N ILE A 67 -18.87 -2.06 15.01
CA ILE A 67 -17.71 -2.75 14.40
C ILE A 67 -16.44 -2.48 15.22
N ARG A 68 -16.18 -1.22 15.52
CA ARG A 68 -15.04 -0.74 16.32
C ARG A 68 -15.36 0.65 16.86
N GLY A 69 -15.29 0.83 18.18
CA GLY A 69 -15.46 2.13 18.85
C GLY A 69 -14.28 3.06 18.59
N ALA A 70 -14.32 3.78 17.47
CA ALA A 70 -13.22 4.59 16.97
C ALA A 70 -13.75 5.83 16.24
N CYS A 71 -13.26 7.01 16.62
CA CYS A 71 -13.64 8.30 16.03
C CYS A 71 -12.43 9.23 15.97
N VAL A 72 -11.80 9.37 14.81
CA VAL A 72 -10.59 10.20 14.63
C VAL A 72 -10.89 11.69 14.84
N GLN A 73 -12.11 12.13 14.53
CA GLN A 73 -12.52 13.51 14.84
C GLN A 73 -12.46 13.79 16.34
N ASN A 74 -12.92 12.86 17.19
CA ASN A 74 -12.84 13.01 18.65
C ASN A 74 -11.39 12.98 19.16
N VAL A 75 -10.53 12.16 18.53
CA VAL A 75 -9.09 12.14 18.83
C VAL A 75 -8.50 13.54 18.62
N LEU A 76 -8.65 14.09 17.43
CA LEU A 76 -8.10 15.41 17.10
C LEU A 76 -8.72 16.53 17.94
N ASP A 77 -10.04 16.55 18.12
CA ASP A 77 -10.73 17.58 18.92
C ASP A 77 -10.26 17.58 20.38
N SER A 78 -10.15 16.40 20.99
CA SER A 78 -9.79 16.28 22.40
C SER A 78 -8.29 16.46 22.64
N VAL A 79 -7.42 15.97 21.76
CA VAL A 79 -5.96 16.19 21.82
C VAL A 79 -5.65 17.67 21.72
N ILE A 80 -6.19 18.36 20.71
CA ILE A 80 -5.93 19.80 20.51
C ILE A 80 -6.38 20.60 21.74
N SER A 81 -7.53 20.24 22.33
CA SER A 81 -8.01 20.86 23.56
C SER A 81 -7.06 20.61 24.73
N ALA A 82 -6.62 19.36 24.94
CA ALA A 82 -5.70 19.00 26.02
C ALA A 82 -4.31 19.65 25.89
N LEU A 83 -3.82 19.86 24.66
CA LEU A 83 -2.56 20.57 24.41
C LEU A 83 -2.65 22.07 24.75
N PHE A 84 -3.83 22.69 24.68
CA PHE A 84 -4.00 24.08 25.12
C PHE A 84 -3.99 24.25 26.65
N GLU A 85 -4.30 23.20 27.40
CA GLU A 85 -4.36 23.25 28.86
C GLU A 85 -2.97 23.28 29.51
N ASP A 86 -1.97 22.65 28.90
CA ASP A 86 -0.59 22.65 29.38
C ASP A 86 0.41 22.70 28.22
N LYS A 87 1.25 23.74 28.22
CA LYS A 87 2.29 24.00 27.20
C LYS A 87 3.38 22.91 27.12
N ASN A 88 3.51 22.07 28.15
CA ASN A 88 4.52 21.02 28.21
C ASN A 88 4.03 19.71 27.58
N ARG A 89 2.71 19.52 27.46
CA ARG A 89 2.13 18.33 26.82
C ARG A 89 2.54 18.29 25.35
N LYS A 90 2.81 17.07 24.87
CA LYS A 90 3.21 16.80 23.49
C LYS A 90 2.32 15.73 22.87
N PHE A 91 2.17 15.75 21.56
CA PHE A 91 1.48 14.72 20.79
C PHE A 91 2.08 14.62 19.39
N ILE A 92 2.21 13.41 18.87
CA ILE A 92 2.58 13.16 17.47
C ILE A 92 1.37 12.77 16.63
N TYR A 93 1.31 13.27 15.39
CA TYR A 93 0.25 12.88 14.44
C TYR A 93 0.84 12.46 13.09
N VAL A 94 0.25 11.44 12.46
CA VAL A 94 0.85 10.69 11.36
C VAL A 94 0.06 10.84 10.06
N GLU A 95 -1.22 10.45 10.03
CA GLU A 95 -1.99 10.24 8.79
C GLU A 95 -2.67 11.52 8.28
N MET A 96 -2.08 12.15 7.25
CA MET A 96 -2.61 13.42 6.72
C MET A 96 -3.97 13.27 6.04
N ALA A 97 -4.39 12.06 5.64
CA ALA A 97 -5.74 11.82 5.14
C ALA A 97 -6.82 12.22 6.17
N PHE A 98 -6.61 11.94 7.45
CA PHE A 98 -7.51 12.35 8.52
C PHE A 98 -7.29 13.79 8.95
N PHE A 99 -6.04 14.20 9.16
CA PHE A 99 -5.76 15.56 9.60
C PHE A 99 -6.30 16.61 8.63
N GLN A 100 -6.19 16.37 7.32
CA GLN A 100 -6.75 17.29 6.31
C GLN A 100 -8.29 17.33 6.34
N ARG A 101 -8.95 16.17 6.57
CA ARG A 101 -10.42 16.11 6.73
C ARG A 101 -10.86 16.99 7.91
N TRP A 102 -10.18 16.84 9.04
CA TRP A 102 -10.38 17.65 10.24
C TRP A 102 -10.09 19.13 10.00
N TRP A 103 -8.92 19.43 9.43
CA TRP A 103 -8.45 20.79 9.18
C TRP A 103 -9.41 21.61 8.31
N ARG A 104 -10.05 20.99 7.31
CA ARG A 104 -11.03 21.69 6.46
C ARG A 104 -12.26 22.17 7.24
N GLN A 105 -12.60 21.51 8.35
CA GLN A 105 -13.77 21.82 9.17
C GLN A 105 -13.47 22.88 10.26
N GLN A 106 -12.20 23.22 10.48
CA GLN A 106 -11.81 24.14 11.55
C GLN A 106 -12.01 25.61 11.18
N SER A 107 -12.43 26.39 12.18
CA SER A 107 -12.52 27.85 12.09
C SER A 107 -11.14 28.48 11.88
N LYS A 108 -11.09 29.69 11.28
CA LYS A 108 -9.82 30.44 11.13
C LYS A 108 -9.10 30.64 12.46
N ALA A 109 -9.84 30.90 13.54
CA ALA A 109 -9.28 31.07 14.88
C ALA A 109 -8.65 29.77 15.40
N MET A 110 -9.33 28.63 15.24
CA MET A 110 -8.77 27.33 15.63
C MET A 110 -7.52 27.01 14.82
N LYS A 111 -7.54 27.24 13.50
CA LYS A 111 -6.37 27.05 12.63
C LYS A 111 -5.15 27.83 13.10
N VAL A 112 -5.32 29.09 13.52
CA VAL A 112 -4.22 29.90 14.09
C VAL A 112 -3.68 29.28 15.38
N LYS A 113 -4.56 28.84 16.29
CA LYS A 113 -4.14 28.20 17.53
C LYS A 113 -3.36 26.89 17.31
N VAL A 114 -3.84 26.05 16.39
CA VAL A 114 -3.16 24.79 16.02
C VAL A 114 -1.80 25.05 15.40
N LYS A 115 -1.67 26.06 14.52
CA LYS A 115 -0.35 26.49 14.02
C LYS A 115 0.59 26.85 15.19
N GLY A 116 0.07 27.54 16.21
CA GLY A 116 0.82 27.82 17.44
C GLY A 116 1.31 26.56 18.17
N LEU A 117 0.50 25.50 18.26
CA LEU A 117 0.92 24.21 18.86
C LEU A 117 2.00 23.52 18.03
N VAL A 118 1.93 23.63 16.71
CA VAL A 118 2.95 23.08 15.79
C VAL A 118 4.24 23.89 15.86
N ASP A 119 4.15 25.21 15.98
CA ASP A 119 5.30 26.09 16.11
C ASP A 119 6.02 25.96 17.46
N SER A 120 5.28 25.69 18.55
CA SER A 120 5.85 25.41 19.87
C SER A 120 6.42 24.00 20.00
N GLY A 121 6.15 23.09 19.04
CA GLY A 121 6.54 21.69 19.11
C GLY A 121 5.74 20.87 20.14
N GLN A 122 4.53 21.33 20.50
CA GLN A 122 3.57 20.55 21.26
C GLN A 122 2.84 19.53 20.37
N LEU A 123 2.53 19.91 19.12
CA LEU A 123 2.03 18.99 18.11
C LEU A 123 3.10 18.79 17.04
N GLU A 124 3.57 17.57 16.84
CA GLU A 124 4.56 17.26 15.82
C GLU A 124 3.99 16.31 14.76
N PHE A 125 4.14 16.67 13.49
CA PHE A 125 3.85 15.77 12.38
C PHE A 125 5.06 14.89 12.10
N ILE A 126 4.86 13.58 12.18
CA ILE A 126 5.87 12.56 11.85
C ILE A 126 5.32 11.65 10.75
N ASN A 127 6.18 11.00 9.99
CA ASN A 127 5.87 10.39 8.69
C ASN A 127 5.29 11.44 7.72
N GLY A 128 4.06 11.89 7.96
CA GLY A 128 3.44 13.03 7.29
C GLY A 128 2.89 12.74 5.91
N GLY A 129 2.91 11.48 5.46
CA GLY A 129 2.18 11.05 4.28
C GLY A 129 0.67 11.11 4.46
N MET A 130 -0.07 10.90 3.37
CA MET A 130 -1.53 10.74 3.44
C MET A 130 -1.93 9.55 4.31
N CYS A 131 -1.14 8.48 4.32
CA CYS A 131 -1.30 7.32 5.18
C CYS A 131 0.07 6.78 5.66
N MET A 132 0.03 5.89 6.64
CA MET A 132 1.10 4.91 6.88
C MET A 132 0.93 3.77 5.88
N HIS A 133 1.79 3.72 4.86
CA HIS A 133 1.64 2.81 3.73
C HIS A 133 2.17 1.40 4.01
N ASP A 134 1.65 0.40 3.30
CA ASP A 134 2.28 -0.94 3.21
C ASP A 134 3.72 -0.81 2.68
N GLU A 135 4.61 -1.72 3.03
CA GLU A 135 5.98 -1.76 2.53
C GLU A 135 6.26 -2.95 1.60
N ALA A 136 5.36 -3.93 1.48
CA ALA A 136 5.54 -5.07 0.59
C ALA A 136 4.91 -4.85 -0.80
N SER A 137 3.61 -4.54 -0.83
CA SER A 137 2.80 -4.49 -2.06
C SER A 137 2.91 -3.19 -2.89
N PRO A 138 3.19 -2.01 -2.28
CA PRO A 138 3.26 -0.76 -3.04
C PRO A 138 4.44 -0.68 -4.00
N HIS A 139 4.23 0.12 -5.05
CA HIS A 139 5.31 0.57 -5.92
C HIS A 139 5.90 1.87 -5.36
N TYR A 140 7.21 2.07 -5.51
CA TYR A 140 7.90 3.26 -4.97
C TYR A 140 7.31 4.59 -5.47
N ILE A 141 6.75 4.63 -6.69
CA ILE A 141 6.07 5.83 -7.23
C ILE A 141 4.88 6.21 -6.35
N ASP A 142 4.06 5.24 -5.94
CA ASP A 142 2.85 5.51 -5.16
C ASP A 142 3.20 5.85 -3.70
N MET A 143 4.25 5.24 -3.15
CA MET A 143 4.83 5.61 -1.86
C MET A 143 5.32 7.07 -1.86
N ILE A 144 5.99 7.50 -2.94
CA ILE A 144 6.44 8.89 -3.11
C ILE A 144 5.23 9.83 -3.29
N ASP A 145 4.26 9.47 -4.14
CA ASP A 145 3.11 10.31 -4.45
C ASP A 145 2.27 10.58 -3.20
N GLN A 146 1.93 9.54 -2.43
CA GLN A 146 1.13 9.69 -1.21
C GLN A 146 1.88 10.51 -0.13
N THR A 147 3.20 10.30 0.00
CA THR A 147 4.05 11.05 0.93
C THR A 147 4.11 12.53 0.52
N THR A 148 4.31 12.78 -0.78
CA THR A 148 4.40 14.13 -1.35
C THR A 148 3.12 14.92 -1.10
N LEU A 149 1.95 14.32 -1.28
CA LEU A 149 0.66 14.99 -1.04
C LEU A 149 0.51 15.43 0.43
N GLY A 150 0.87 14.56 1.38
CA GLY A 150 0.84 14.89 2.80
C GLY A 150 1.87 15.96 3.18
N HIS A 151 3.12 15.82 2.72
CA HIS A 151 4.20 16.77 2.98
C HIS A 151 3.94 18.15 2.38
N TRP A 152 3.34 18.22 1.19
CA TRP A 152 2.93 19.48 0.58
C TRP A 152 1.90 20.20 1.44
N PHE A 153 0.90 19.47 1.96
CA PHE A 153 -0.08 20.06 2.88
C PHE A 153 0.59 20.57 4.16
N ILE A 154 1.49 19.79 4.77
CA ILE A 154 2.21 20.19 5.99
C ILE A 154 3.03 21.45 5.73
N LYS A 155 3.79 21.48 4.65
CA LYS A 155 4.64 22.61 4.28
C LYS A 155 3.82 23.87 3.99
N ASP A 156 2.75 23.77 3.22
CA ASP A 156 1.89 24.91 2.86
C ASP A 156 1.11 25.46 4.07
N SER A 157 0.57 24.57 4.90
CA SER A 157 -0.26 24.97 6.04
C SER A 157 0.54 25.41 7.26
N PHE A 158 1.71 24.79 7.52
CA PHE A 158 2.46 24.93 8.77
C PHE A 158 3.93 25.32 8.59
N GLY A 159 4.47 25.33 7.37
CA GLY A 159 5.88 25.66 7.14
C GLY A 159 6.85 24.66 7.77
N LYS A 160 6.40 23.43 8.06
CA LYS A 160 7.22 22.36 8.67
C LYS A 160 7.59 21.29 7.66
N LEU A 161 8.63 20.54 7.98
CA LEU A 161 9.07 19.34 7.28
C LEU A 161 9.25 18.23 8.34
N PRO A 162 8.52 17.10 8.25
CA PRO A 162 8.74 15.97 9.16
C PRO A 162 10.19 15.48 9.09
N ARG A 163 10.76 15.10 10.24
CA ARG A 163 12.13 14.59 10.38
C ARG A 163 12.21 13.09 10.66
N VAL A 164 11.08 12.47 10.99
CA VAL A 164 11.04 11.09 11.50
C VAL A 164 10.02 10.28 10.72
N GLY A 165 10.45 9.14 10.19
CA GLY A 165 9.57 8.11 9.65
C GLY A 165 8.92 7.32 10.77
N TRP A 166 7.63 7.04 10.63
CA TRP A 166 6.82 6.31 11.61
C TRP A 166 6.03 5.23 10.89
N GLN A 167 6.50 3.98 11.00
CA GLN A 167 5.97 2.81 10.30
C GLN A 167 5.66 1.72 11.33
N ILE A 168 4.84 2.04 12.33
CA ILE A 168 4.65 1.15 13.47
C ILE A 168 3.90 -0.14 13.12
N ASP A 169 3.07 -0.10 12.07
CA ASP A 169 2.12 -1.16 11.75
C ASP A 169 2.27 -1.90 10.40
N PRO A 170 3.06 -1.47 9.40
CA PRO A 170 3.34 -2.30 8.23
C PRO A 170 3.95 -3.66 8.58
N PHE A 171 3.56 -4.70 7.85
CA PHE A 171 3.80 -6.11 8.22
C PHE A 171 5.16 -6.61 7.71
N GLY A 172 6.23 -6.03 8.25
CA GLY A 172 7.61 -6.14 7.75
C GLY A 172 8.02 -4.88 7.01
N HIS A 173 9.33 -4.68 6.82
CA HIS A 173 9.87 -3.38 6.38
C HIS A 173 10.85 -3.50 5.22
N SER A 174 10.70 -2.65 4.21
CA SER A 174 11.43 -2.74 2.95
C SER A 174 12.74 -1.97 2.94
N ALA A 175 13.71 -2.40 2.13
CA ALA A 175 14.95 -1.67 1.94
C ALA A 175 14.70 -0.26 1.37
N VAL A 176 13.72 -0.13 0.46
CA VAL A 176 13.30 1.15 -0.14
C VAL A 176 12.71 2.10 0.90
N GLN A 177 12.00 1.61 1.92
CA GLN A 177 11.53 2.46 3.01
C GLN A 177 12.69 3.13 3.74
N ALA A 178 13.77 2.39 4.01
CA ALA A 178 14.92 2.93 4.73
C ALA A 178 15.64 4.02 3.95
N TYR A 179 16.05 3.71 2.72
CA TYR A 179 16.93 4.61 1.97
C TYR A 179 16.11 5.69 1.24
N LEU A 180 14.99 5.35 0.59
CA LEU A 180 14.27 6.28 -0.27
C LEU A 180 13.18 7.05 0.47
N LEU A 181 12.29 6.34 1.19
CA LEU A 181 11.21 6.96 1.98
C LEU A 181 11.63 7.23 3.43
N GLY A 182 12.93 7.23 3.67
CA GLY A 182 13.57 7.58 4.93
C GLY A 182 14.67 8.61 4.64
N ALA A 183 15.88 8.14 4.36
CA ALA A 183 17.05 9.01 4.19
C ALA A 183 16.88 10.06 3.07
N GLU A 184 16.47 9.67 1.85
CA GLU A 184 16.31 10.62 0.74
C GLU A 184 15.12 11.60 0.91
N LEU A 185 14.16 11.32 1.79
CA LEU A 185 13.15 12.32 2.17
C LEU A 185 13.74 13.43 3.05
N GLY A 186 14.92 13.20 3.63
CA GLY A 186 15.53 14.05 4.65
C GLY A 186 15.13 13.68 6.07
N PHE A 187 14.71 12.43 6.32
CA PHE A 187 14.48 11.95 7.69
C PHE A 187 15.79 11.59 8.38
N ASP A 188 15.88 11.95 9.66
CA ASP A 188 16.99 11.59 10.53
C ASP A 188 16.83 10.16 11.07
N SER A 189 15.58 9.72 11.26
CA SER A 189 15.28 8.44 11.87
C SER A 189 13.99 7.79 11.35
N LEU A 190 13.91 6.47 11.47
CA LEU A 190 12.76 5.64 11.15
C LEU A 190 12.43 4.74 12.36
N TYR A 191 11.16 4.66 12.74
CA TYR A 191 10.72 3.78 13.83
C TYR A 191 9.60 2.85 13.41
N PHE A 192 9.68 1.59 13.85
CA PHE A 192 8.66 0.58 13.58
C PHE A 192 8.58 -0.52 14.64
N ALA A 193 7.45 -1.23 14.69
CA ALA A 193 7.25 -2.31 15.65
C ALA A 193 7.49 -3.70 15.05
N ARG A 194 7.06 -3.98 13.82
CA ARG A 194 6.87 -5.36 13.31
C ARG A 194 8.12 -5.93 12.61
N ILE A 195 8.82 -6.81 13.33
CA ILE A 195 9.88 -7.67 12.78
C ILE A 195 9.64 -9.12 13.20
N ASP A 196 10.27 -10.06 12.49
CA ASP A 196 10.24 -11.48 12.83
C ASP A 196 10.53 -11.71 14.33
N TYR A 197 9.73 -12.56 14.97
CA TYR A 197 9.80 -12.80 16.41
C TYR A 197 11.14 -13.38 16.87
N GLN A 198 11.82 -14.16 16.01
CA GLN A 198 13.15 -14.72 16.30
C GLN A 198 14.22 -13.64 16.17
N ASP A 199 14.14 -12.78 15.14
CA ASP A 199 15.01 -11.61 15.00
C ASP A 199 14.84 -10.66 16.20
N ARG A 200 13.60 -10.43 16.65
CA ARG A 200 13.34 -9.62 17.85
C ARG A 200 13.99 -10.22 19.10
N ALA A 201 13.79 -11.52 19.35
CA ALA A 201 14.38 -12.21 20.49
C ALA A 201 15.92 -12.10 20.49
N LYS A 202 16.54 -12.23 19.32
CA LYS A 202 17.99 -12.03 19.15
C LYS A 202 18.39 -10.58 19.44
N ARG A 203 17.72 -9.60 18.86
CA ARG A 203 18.04 -8.17 19.04
C ARG A 203 17.85 -7.68 20.47
N LEU A 204 16.87 -8.19 21.19
CA LEU A 204 16.69 -7.91 22.62
C LEU A 204 17.91 -8.38 23.43
N LYS A 205 18.40 -9.60 23.16
CA LYS A 205 19.58 -10.17 23.83
C LYS A 205 20.86 -9.41 23.50
N GLU A 206 20.99 -8.95 22.26
CA GLU A 206 22.21 -8.28 21.75
C GLU A 206 22.18 -6.74 21.88
N LYS A 207 21.07 -6.16 22.38
CA LYS A 207 20.80 -4.70 22.37
C LYS A 207 20.98 -4.08 20.98
N ASN A 208 20.43 -4.75 19.96
CA ASN A 208 20.53 -4.40 18.53
C ASN A 208 19.16 -4.02 17.93
N LEU A 209 18.25 -3.51 18.77
CA LEU A 209 16.97 -2.95 18.33
C LEU A 209 17.11 -1.57 17.71
N GLU A 210 18.25 -0.91 17.92
CA GLU A 210 18.57 0.39 17.34
C GLU A 210 19.81 0.23 16.47
N VAL A 211 19.70 0.61 15.20
CA VAL A 211 20.70 0.35 14.16
C VAL A 211 20.85 1.55 13.24
N VAL A 212 21.98 1.64 12.54
CA VAL A 212 22.09 2.45 11.33
C VAL A 212 21.76 1.53 10.15
N TRP A 213 20.69 1.85 9.42
CA TRP A 213 20.22 1.01 8.31
C TRP A 213 20.68 1.57 6.96
N ARG A 214 21.47 0.78 6.24
CA ARG A 214 21.85 1.01 4.84
C ARG A 214 21.01 0.14 3.91
N GLY A 215 19.86 0.66 3.50
CA GLY A 215 18.90 -0.05 2.64
C GLY A 215 19.38 -0.23 1.19
N SER A 216 20.14 0.72 0.65
CA SER A 216 20.64 0.65 -0.74
C SER A 216 22.08 0.16 -0.80
N LYS A 217 22.32 -0.90 -1.59
CA LYS A 217 23.68 -1.35 -1.92
C LYS A 217 24.44 -0.31 -2.74
N SER A 218 23.74 0.46 -3.56
CA SER A 218 24.32 1.46 -4.47
C SER A 218 24.69 2.75 -3.75
N LEU A 219 23.86 3.23 -2.80
CA LEU A 219 24.10 4.48 -2.06
C LEU A 219 24.89 4.25 -0.76
N GLY A 220 24.80 3.07 -0.16
CA GLY A 220 25.55 2.73 1.04
C GLY A 220 25.31 3.72 2.18
N SER A 221 26.39 4.31 2.71
CA SER A 221 26.32 5.25 3.84
C SER A 221 25.80 6.64 3.48
N SER A 222 25.70 7.02 2.20
CA SER A 222 25.18 8.34 1.83
C SER A 222 23.66 8.45 1.98
N SER A 223 22.98 7.30 2.08
CA SER A 223 21.53 7.17 2.21
C SER A 223 21.20 6.17 3.34
N GLN A 224 21.83 6.39 4.50
CA GLN A 224 21.62 5.59 5.70
C GLN A 224 20.72 6.34 6.68
N ILE A 225 19.95 5.60 7.48
CA ILE A 225 19.01 6.19 8.44
C ILE A 225 19.12 5.51 9.80
N PHE A 226 19.04 6.29 10.89
CA PHE A 226 18.92 5.70 12.23
C PHE A 226 17.57 5.02 12.36
N THR A 227 17.57 3.75 12.74
CA THR A 227 16.35 2.94 12.76
C THR A 227 16.15 2.37 14.16
N GLY A 228 15.01 2.69 14.78
CA GLY A 228 14.61 2.14 16.07
C GLY A 228 13.48 1.12 15.91
N ILE A 229 13.71 -0.07 16.45
CA ILE A 229 12.76 -1.18 16.45
C ILE A 229 12.18 -1.31 17.85
N PHE A 230 10.87 -1.28 17.99
CA PHE A 230 10.27 -1.34 19.32
C PHE A 230 10.48 -2.72 19.99
N PRO A 231 10.75 -2.78 21.30
CA PRO A 231 11.04 -4.05 21.98
C PRO A 231 9.91 -5.08 21.96
N ARG A 232 8.65 -4.65 21.79
CA ARG A 232 7.46 -5.51 21.81
C ARG A 232 6.52 -5.16 20.66
N HIS A 233 5.60 -4.24 20.92
CA HIS A 233 4.58 -3.75 20.01
C HIS A 233 4.60 -2.21 20.02
N TYR A 234 3.57 -1.58 19.46
CA TYR A 234 3.40 -0.12 19.52
C TYR A 234 2.45 0.38 20.62
N ASP A 235 2.13 -0.48 21.60
CA ASP A 235 1.40 -0.13 22.82
C ASP A 235 2.35 0.41 23.91
N PRO A 236 1.81 1.10 24.93
CA PRO A 236 2.56 1.40 26.14
C PRO A 236 2.93 0.11 26.89
N PRO A 237 3.81 0.19 27.91
CA PRO A 237 4.03 -0.92 28.82
C PRO A 237 2.72 -1.42 29.45
N ASP A 238 2.69 -2.70 29.84
CA ASP A 238 1.48 -3.31 30.38
C ASP A 238 1.05 -2.57 31.66
N GLY A 239 -0.23 -2.23 31.77
CA GLY A 239 -0.75 -1.43 32.88
C GLY A 239 -0.60 0.08 32.71
N PHE A 240 -0.25 0.58 31.52
CA PHE A 240 -0.12 2.03 31.23
C PHE A 240 -1.04 2.50 30.07
N THR A 241 -2.21 1.86 29.91
CA THR A 241 -3.26 2.25 28.96
C THR A 241 -4.35 3.05 29.66
N PHE A 242 -4.70 4.23 29.14
CA PHE A 242 -5.54 5.20 29.87
C PHE A 242 -6.72 5.72 29.06
N GLU A 243 -7.26 4.94 28.13
CA GLU A 243 -8.53 5.30 27.48
C GLU A 243 -9.72 5.11 28.42
N ILE A 244 -10.84 5.74 28.09
CA ILE A 244 -12.11 5.44 28.75
C ILE A 244 -12.43 3.94 28.60
N ASN A 245 -12.67 3.28 29.74
CA ASN A 245 -12.93 1.83 29.90
C ASN A 245 -11.69 0.91 29.80
N ASP A 246 -10.47 1.45 29.70
CA ASP A 246 -9.29 0.62 29.91
C ASP A 246 -9.17 0.19 31.39
N VAL A 247 -8.48 -0.93 31.62
CA VAL A 247 -8.40 -1.59 32.94
C VAL A 247 -7.22 -1.11 33.79
N SER A 248 -6.30 -0.32 33.24
CA SER A 248 -5.11 0.10 33.98
C SER A 248 -5.50 1.00 35.16
N PRO A 249 -4.95 0.78 36.37
CA PRO A 249 -5.31 1.58 37.52
C PRO A 249 -4.80 3.02 37.35
N PRO A 250 -5.66 4.04 37.53
CA PRO A 250 -5.25 5.43 37.54
C PRO A 250 -4.42 5.73 38.79
N ILE A 251 -3.61 6.78 38.73
CA ILE A 251 -2.98 7.35 39.94
C ILE A 251 -4.04 8.10 40.75
N GLN A 252 -4.30 7.58 41.94
CA GLN A 252 -5.06 8.21 43.00
C GLN A 252 -4.05 8.80 44.00
N ASP A 253 -3.94 10.13 43.99
CA ASP A 253 -3.01 10.94 44.77
C ASP A 253 -3.69 11.94 45.73
N ASP A 254 -5.01 11.87 45.85
CA ASP A 254 -5.79 12.58 46.85
C ASP A 254 -5.85 11.76 48.14
N VAL A 255 -5.15 12.26 49.15
CA VAL A 255 -5.10 11.65 50.49
C VAL A 255 -6.46 11.62 51.21
N LEU A 256 -7.47 12.33 50.71
CA LEU A 256 -8.84 12.30 51.23
C LEU A 256 -9.72 11.22 50.59
N LEU A 257 -9.28 10.63 49.48
CA LEU A 257 -9.98 9.55 48.80
C LEU A 257 -9.36 8.20 49.21
N PHE A 258 -10.16 7.14 49.19
CA PHE A 258 -9.64 5.78 49.42
C PHE A 258 -8.80 5.29 48.23
N ASP A 259 -8.00 4.26 48.46
CA ASP A 259 -7.17 3.61 47.44
C ASP A 259 -6.04 4.51 46.88
N TYR A 260 -5.44 5.35 47.73
CA TYR A 260 -4.23 6.11 47.40
C TYR A 260 -3.10 5.16 46.98
N ASN A 261 -2.52 5.35 45.79
CA ASN A 261 -1.65 4.35 45.17
C ASN A 261 -0.38 4.93 44.50
N VAL A 262 0.02 6.17 44.82
CA VAL A 262 1.17 6.83 44.15
C VAL A 262 2.45 5.99 44.21
N GLU A 263 2.81 5.43 45.37
CA GLU A 263 4.05 4.66 45.53
C GLU A 263 4.04 3.38 44.68
N GLU A 264 2.92 2.65 44.65
CA GLU A 264 2.73 1.47 43.81
C GLU A 264 2.92 1.83 42.32
N ARG A 265 2.23 2.86 41.84
CA ARG A 265 2.28 3.26 40.42
C ARG A 265 3.65 3.79 40.01
N VAL A 266 4.36 4.48 40.90
CA VAL A 266 5.76 4.88 40.65
C VAL A 266 6.68 3.66 40.59
N ASN A 267 6.49 2.67 41.47
CA ASN A 267 7.26 1.42 41.43
C ASN A 267 7.02 0.63 40.13
N ASP A 268 5.77 0.55 39.67
CA ASP A 268 5.42 -0.06 38.38
C ASP A 268 6.13 0.64 37.22
N PHE A 269 6.13 1.98 37.23
CA PHE A 269 6.77 2.78 36.19
C PHE A 269 8.28 2.53 36.16
N VAL A 270 8.94 2.57 37.32
CA VAL A 270 10.38 2.33 37.46
C VAL A 270 10.72 0.91 37.00
N ALA A 271 9.94 -0.11 37.38
CA ALA A 271 10.17 -1.48 36.98
C ALA A 271 10.08 -1.66 35.45
N ALA A 272 9.03 -1.13 34.82
CA ALA A 272 8.87 -1.17 33.36
C ALA A 272 9.98 -0.41 32.64
N ALA A 273 10.40 0.75 33.18
CA ALA A 273 11.47 1.57 32.58
C ALA A 273 12.81 0.85 32.63
N LEU A 274 13.16 0.24 33.77
CA LEU A 274 14.38 -0.55 33.92
C LEU A 274 14.39 -1.78 33.02
N ALA A 275 13.24 -2.45 32.86
CA ALA A 275 13.12 -3.59 31.96
C ALA A 275 13.43 -3.23 30.51
N GLN A 276 12.89 -2.11 30.01
CA GLN A 276 13.18 -1.64 28.66
C GLN A 276 14.60 -1.07 28.52
N ALA A 277 15.11 -0.35 29.52
CA ALA A 277 16.49 0.15 29.52
C ALA A 277 17.51 -0.99 29.45
N ASN A 278 17.20 -2.16 30.03
CA ASN A 278 18.08 -3.31 29.98
C ASN A 278 18.31 -3.86 28.54
N VAL A 279 17.38 -3.60 27.61
CA VAL A 279 17.48 -4.08 26.21
C VAL A 279 17.77 -2.96 25.20
N THR A 280 18.00 -1.73 25.68
CA THR A 280 18.23 -0.53 24.87
C THR A 280 19.65 0.00 25.09
N ARG A 281 20.28 0.61 24.08
CA ARG A 281 21.59 1.30 24.25
C ARG A 281 21.33 2.71 24.80
N THR A 282 22.33 3.37 25.39
CA THR A 282 22.20 4.68 26.09
C THR A 282 21.30 4.64 27.32
N ASN A 283 21.18 5.77 28.00
CA ASN A 283 20.24 6.03 29.09
C ASN A 283 18.91 6.64 28.63
N HIS A 284 18.56 6.55 27.34
CA HIS A 284 17.30 7.04 26.78
C HIS A 284 16.44 5.87 26.27
N ILE A 285 15.18 5.82 26.72
CA ILE A 285 14.15 4.89 26.22
C ILE A 285 12.92 5.66 25.77
N MET A 286 12.21 5.13 24.77
CA MET A 286 10.96 5.70 24.26
C MET A 286 9.78 4.81 24.60
N TRP A 287 8.76 5.39 25.22
CA TRP A 287 7.46 4.75 25.48
C TRP A 287 6.42 5.30 24.52
N LEU A 288 5.71 4.38 23.90
CA LEU A 288 4.63 4.64 22.97
C LEU A 288 3.35 4.76 23.77
N MET A 289 3.01 5.98 24.16
CA MET A 289 1.85 6.23 25.01
C MET A 289 0.61 6.32 24.14
N GLY A 290 0.23 5.22 23.49
CA GLY A 290 -0.86 5.18 22.52
C GLY A 290 -1.04 3.78 21.92
N THR A 291 -2.11 3.60 21.16
CA THR A 291 -2.38 2.42 20.32
C THR A 291 -3.54 2.76 19.37
N ASP A 292 -4.14 1.77 18.71
CA ASP A 292 -5.24 1.92 17.75
C ASP A 292 -6.37 2.82 18.29
N PHE A 293 -6.61 3.95 17.61
CA PHE A 293 -7.73 4.88 17.83
C PHE A 293 -7.93 5.33 19.28
N ARG A 294 -6.84 5.49 20.02
CA ARG A 294 -6.85 6.04 21.39
C ARG A 294 -6.82 7.56 21.38
N TYR A 295 -6.88 8.16 22.56
CA TYR A 295 -7.06 9.60 22.78
C TYR A 295 -8.40 10.14 22.27
N GLN A 296 -9.44 9.32 22.11
CA GLN A 296 -10.79 9.84 21.83
C GLN A 296 -11.27 10.76 22.94
N TYR A 297 -10.82 10.52 24.17
CA TYR A 297 -10.84 11.49 25.25
C TYR A 297 -9.43 11.71 25.80
N ALA A 298 -8.62 12.50 25.10
CA ALA A 298 -7.21 12.71 25.39
C ALA A 298 -6.88 13.06 26.87
N ASN A 299 -7.80 13.74 27.56
CA ASN A 299 -7.57 14.15 28.95
C ASN A 299 -7.45 12.98 29.94
N SER A 300 -7.97 11.78 29.62
CA SER A 300 -7.74 10.59 30.45
C SER A 300 -6.28 10.16 30.42
N TRP A 301 -5.62 10.23 29.27
CA TRP A 301 -4.20 9.93 29.10
C TRP A 301 -3.30 11.01 29.68
N PHE A 302 -3.54 12.28 29.30
CA PHE A 302 -2.70 13.39 29.74
C PHE A 302 -2.70 13.55 31.26
N ARG A 303 -3.87 13.39 31.93
CA ARG A 303 -3.94 13.44 33.39
C ARG A 303 -3.04 12.40 34.07
N GLN A 304 -2.96 11.19 33.52
CA GLN A 304 -2.10 10.15 34.09
C GLN A 304 -0.63 10.44 33.83
N MET A 305 -0.28 10.85 32.60
CA MET A 305 1.09 11.22 32.25
C MET A 305 1.60 12.43 33.06
N ASP A 306 0.77 13.45 33.30
CA ASP A 306 1.11 14.60 34.15
C ASP A 306 1.51 14.13 35.56
N LYS A 307 0.71 13.22 36.14
CA LYS A 307 0.96 12.62 37.45
C LYS A 307 2.21 11.74 37.46
N PHE A 308 2.41 10.88 36.46
CA PHE A 308 3.61 10.06 36.34
C PHE A 308 4.86 10.93 36.24
N ILE A 309 4.87 11.93 35.36
CA ILE A 309 6.00 12.86 35.23
C ILE A 309 6.28 13.54 36.58
N HIS A 310 5.26 14.02 37.27
CA HIS A 310 5.43 14.66 38.57
C HIS A 310 6.01 13.71 39.64
N TYR A 311 5.37 12.57 39.88
CA TYR A 311 5.72 11.69 41.00
C TYR A 311 6.96 10.84 40.73
N VAL A 312 7.18 10.37 39.49
CA VAL A 312 8.39 9.62 39.13
C VAL A 312 9.62 10.52 39.25
N ASN A 313 9.54 11.78 38.83
CA ASN A 313 10.67 12.71 38.95
C ASN A 313 10.91 13.16 40.39
N LYS A 314 9.86 13.22 41.22
CA LYS A 314 9.97 13.47 42.67
C LYS A 314 10.64 12.31 43.40
N ASP A 315 10.31 11.06 43.03
CA ASP A 315 11.00 9.86 43.50
C ASP A 315 12.47 9.84 43.04
N GLY A 316 12.70 10.13 41.76
CA GLY A 316 14.00 10.43 41.20
C GLY A 316 14.86 9.22 40.82
N ARG A 317 14.39 7.97 40.98
CA ARG A 317 15.13 6.76 40.51
C ARG A 317 15.30 6.74 38.99
N VAL A 318 14.29 7.23 38.26
CA VAL A 318 14.35 7.48 36.81
C VAL A 318 13.81 8.89 36.52
N ASN A 319 13.93 9.34 35.28
CA ASN A 319 13.40 10.63 34.83
C ASN A 319 12.36 10.40 33.72
N ALA A 320 11.15 10.95 33.86
CA ALA A 320 10.09 10.90 32.88
C ALA A 320 9.83 12.30 32.30
N LEU A 321 9.61 12.38 30.98
CA LEU A 321 9.31 13.63 30.29
C LEU A 321 8.33 13.42 29.14
N TYR A 322 7.54 14.44 28.83
CA TYR A 322 6.88 14.52 27.54
C TYR A 322 7.93 14.64 26.44
N SER A 323 7.79 13.84 25.40
CA SER A 323 8.71 13.81 24.28
C SER A 323 7.98 13.62 22.96
N THR A 324 8.74 13.75 21.88
CA THR A 324 8.42 13.25 20.55
C THR A 324 9.55 12.34 20.07
N PRO A 325 9.36 11.59 18.96
CA PRO A 325 10.41 10.79 18.36
C PRO A 325 11.61 11.63 17.93
N SER A 326 11.43 12.86 17.45
CA SER A 326 12.57 13.73 17.07
C SER A 326 13.42 14.13 18.28
N ILE A 327 12.79 14.48 19.42
CA ILE A 327 13.51 14.75 20.68
C ILE A 327 14.26 13.50 21.15
N TYR A 328 13.65 12.32 21.02
CA TYR A 328 14.32 11.06 21.33
C TYR A 328 15.53 10.84 20.41
N THR A 329 15.37 10.93 19.09
CA THR A 329 16.46 10.81 18.11
C THR A 329 17.61 11.78 18.39
N ASP A 330 17.30 13.05 18.68
CA ASP A 330 18.31 14.07 18.98
C ASP A 330 19.11 13.70 20.23
N ALA A 331 18.46 13.14 21.26
CA ALA A 331 19.13 12.64 22.46
C ALA A 331 20.00 11.40 22.18
N LYS A 332 19.52 10.46 21.36
CA LYS A 332 20.28 9.27 20.94
C LYS A 332 21.52 9.62 20.14
N ASN A 333 21.40 10.60 19.25
CA ASN A 333 22.51 11.13 18.47
C ASN A 333 23.53 11.85 19.36
N ALA A 334 23.07 12.64 20.33
CA ALA A 334 23.93 13.36 21.27
C ALA A 334 24.73 12.45 22.23
N ALA A 335 24.28 11.20 22.46
CA ALA A 335 24.98 10.25 23.30
C ALA A 335 26.32 9.75 22.73
N ASN A 336 26.62 10.03 21.44
CA ASN A 336 27.87 9.67 20.78
C ASN A 336 28.24 8.17 20.90
N GLU A 337 27.22 7.31 20.82
CA GLU A 337 27.37 5.85 20.84
C GLU A 337 27.68 5.26 19.46
N GLU A 338 28.33 4.10 19.43
CA GLU A 338 28.45 3.30 18.22
C GLU A 338 27.20 2.43 18.01
N TRP A 339 26.62 2.52 16.81
CA TRP A 339 25.39 1.81 16.44
C TRP A 339 25.68 0.61 15.52
N PRO A 340 25.02 -0.54 15.72
CA PRO A 340 25.11 -1.68 14.80
C PRO A 340 24.63 -1.30 13.40
N LEU A 341 25.25 -1.92 12.39
CA LEU A 341 24.82 -1.78 11.01
C LEU A 341 23.73 -2.80 10.67
N LYS A 342 22.69 -2.36 9.96
CA LYS A 342 21.73 -3.22 9.25
C LYS A 342 21.81 -2.95 7.75
N THR A 343 21.74 -4.01 6.94
CA THR A 343 21.62 -3.96 5.47
C THR A 343 20.43 -4.79 5.02
N GLU A 344 20.00 -4.67 3.76
CA GLU A 344 18.86 -5.43 3.19
C GLU A 344 17.53 -5.05 3.86
N ASP A 345 16.55 -5.95 3.98
CA ASP A 345 15.20 -5.65 4.47
C ASP A 345 14.79 -6.48 5.71
N PHE A 346 13.56 -6.31 6.18
CA PHE A 346 12.95 -7.05 7.30
C PHE A 346 11.78 -7.92 6.82
N PHE A 347 11.91 -8.53 5.63
CA PHE A 347 10.93 -9.47 5.10
C PHE A 347 11.46 -10.91 5.07
N PRO A 348 10.57 -11.92 5.24
CA PRO A 348 9.16 -11.80 5.63
C PRO A 348 8.98 -11.55 7.15
N TYR A 349 7.79 -11.08 7.54
CA TYR A 349 7.41 -10.91 8.95
C TYR A 349 6.68 -12.13 9.49
N ALA A 350 6.98 -12.52 10.73
CA ALA A 350 6.20 -13.46 11.53
C ALA A 350 6.17 -12.98 12.98
N ASP A 351 4.99 -12.94 13.59
CA ASP A 351 4.79 -12.50 14.97
C ASP A 351 4.92 -13.66 15.97
N HIS A 352 4.69 -14.89 15.53
CA HIS A 352 4.86 -16.12 16.31
C HIS A 352 5.04 -17.36 15.38
N PRO A 353 5.34 -18.56 15.90
CA PRO A 353 5.49 -19.76 15.08
C PRO A 353 4.26 -20.05 14.21
N ASN A 354 4.48 -20.51 12.96
CA ASN A 354 3.45 -20.83 11.96
C ASN A 354 2.57 -19.65 11.50
N ALA A 355 2.94 -18.42 11.84
CA ALA A 355 2.24 -17.20 11.44
C ALA A 355 3.15 -16.31 10.58
N TYR A 356 3.56 -16.79 9.39
CA TYR A 356 4.28 -15.94 8.43
C TYR A 356 3.27 -15.10 7.64
N TRP A 357 3.43 -13.78 7.72
CA TRP A 357 2.54 -12.81 7.08
C TRP A 357 2.99 -12.61 5.63
N THR A 358 2.79 -13.64 4.82
CA THR A 358 3.10 -13.63 3.38
C THR A 358 1.87 -13.87 2.51
N GLY A 359 0.71 -14.13 3.11
CA GLY A 359 -0.57 -14.23 2.41
C GLY A 359 -0.99 -12.90 1.79
N TYR A 360 -0.79 -11.81 2.53
CA TYR A 360 -1.16 -10.46 2.07
C TYR A 360 -0.37 -9.97 0.85
N PHE A 361 0.77 -10.61 0.54
CA PHE A 361 1.48 -10.36 -0.72
C PHE A 361 0.60 -10.64 -1.94
N THR A 362 -0.40 -11.52 -1.80
CA THR A 362 -1.32 -11.92 -2.89
C THR A 362 -2.79 -11.57 -2.61
N SER A 363 -3.21 -11.41 -1.34
CA SER A 363 -4.61 -11.15 -0.98
C SER A 363 -5.22 -9.99 -1.77
N ARG A 364 -6.48 -10.16 -2.20
CA ARG A 364 -7.21 -9.22 -3.09
C ARG A 364 -6.42 -8.83 -4.35
N PRO A 365 -6.00 -9.78 -5.20
CA PRO A 365 -5.14 -9.48 -6.36
C PRO A 365 -5.81 -8.54 -7.37
N ALA A 366 -7.15 -8.56 -7.47
CA ALA A 366 -7.90 -7.62 -8.30
C ALA A 366 -7.74 -6.16 -7.84
N LEU A 367 -7.73 -5.89 -6.53
CA LEU A 367 -7.51 -4.54 -6.00
C LEU A 367 -6.06 -4.11 -6.22
N LYS A 368 -5.08 -4.99 -5.96
CA LYS A 368 -3.65 -4.74 -6.26
C LYS A 368 -3.43 -4.37 -7.73
N GLY A 369 -4.02 -5.14 -8.64
CA GLY A 369 -3.99 -4.86 -10.08
C GLY A 369 -4.66 -3.52 -10.44
N TYR A 370 -5.80 -3.21 -9.80
CA TYR A 370 -6.51 -1.95 -10.01
C TYR A 370 -5.68 -0.74 -9.56
N VAL A 371 -5.04 -0.81 -8.39
CA VAL A 371 -4.12 0.23 -7.90
C VAL A 371 -2.95 0.44 -8.88
N ARG A 372 -2.29 -0.64 -9.32
CA ARG A 372 -1.16 -0.52 -10.28
C ARG A 372 -1.58 0.07 -11.62
N MET A 373 -2.74 -0.32 -12.15
CA MET A 373 -3.26 0.21 -13.40
C MET A 373 -3.53 1.72 -13.28
N LEU A 374 -4.17 2.15 -12.19
CA LEU A 374 -4.51 3.55 -11.99
C LEU A 374 -3.32 4.41 -11.56
N SER A 375 -2.29 3.84 -10.92
CA SER A 375 -0.99 4.50 -10.72
C SER A 375 -0.37 4.92 -12.05
N GLY A 376 -0.28 3.97 -13.01
CA GLY A 376 0.23 4.27 -14.35
C GLY A 376 -0.63 5.29 -15.10
N TYR A 377 -1.96 5.17 -15.00
CA TYR A 377 -2.89 6.13 -15.58
C TYR A 377 -2.74 7.53 -14.98
N TYR A 378 -2.61 7.64 -13.65
CA TYR A 378 -2.46 8.89 -12.93
C TYR A 378 -1.17 9.62 -13.31
N LEU A 379 -0.07 8.89 -13.52
CA LEU A 379 1.17 9.46 -14.07
C LEU A 379 0.94 10.06 -15.45
N ALA A 380 0.32 9.33 -16.38
CA ALA A 380 0.01 9.84 -17.71
C ALA A 380 -0.95 11.04 -17.68
N ALA A 381 -1.97 11.00 -16.82
CA ALA A 381 -2.95 12.06 -16.66
C ALA A 381 -2.30 13.36 -16.15
N ARG A 382 -1.37 13.29 -15.18
CA ARG A 382 -0.62 14.45 -14.69
C ARG A 382 0.25 15.08 -15.77
N GLN A 383 0.91 14.27 -16.61
CA GLN A 383 1.70 14.79 -17.74
C GLN A 383 0.79 15.54 -18.73
N LEU A 384 -0.36 14.97 -19.07
CA LEU A 384 -1.33 15.59 -19.97
C LEU A 384 -2.01 16.83 -19.36
N GLU A 385 -2.22 16.86 -18.04
CA GLU A 385 -2.69 18.05 -17.31
C GLU A 385 -1.66 19.18 -17.42
N PHE A 386 -0.38 18.85 -17.17
CA PHE A 386 0.72 19.80 -17.29
C PHE A 386 0.82 20.37 -18.70
N LEU A 387 0.77 19.53 -19.75
CA LEU A 387 0.89 19.97 -21.14
C LEU A 387 -0.29 20.84 -21.63
N LYS A 388 -1.50 20.57 -21.13
CA LYS A 388 -2.68 21.41 -21.40
C LYS A 388 -2.63 22.73 -20.63
N GLY A 389 -1.98 22.74 -19.47
CA GLY A 389 -2.04 23.81 -18.48
C GLY A 389 -3.14 23.54 -17.46
N LYS A 390 -2.75 23.50 -16.18
CA LYS A 390 -3.67 23.21 -15.06
C LYS A 390 -4.72 24.31 -14.93
N SER A 391 -5.99 23.94 -14.85
CA SER A 391 -7.11 24.85 -14.62
C SER A 391 -7.66 24.68 -13.21
N SER A 392 -8.01 25.78 -12.55
CA SER A 392 -8.62 25.77 -11.22
C SER A 392 -10.11 25.42 -11.24
N SER A 393 -10.77 25.51 -12.39
CA SER A 393 -12.24 25.32 -12.53
C SER A 393 -12.64 24.12 -13.40
N GLY A 394 -11.68 23.39 -13.97
CA GLY A 394 -11.92 22.23 -14.83
C GLY A 394 -11.65 20.88 -14.15
N PRO A 395 -11.92 19.76 -14.86
CA PRO A 395 -11.49 18.42 -14.45
C PRO A 395 -9.98 18.43 -14.17
N ASN A 396 -9.56 17.70 -13.15
CA ASN A 396 -8.18 17.63 -12.68
C ASN A 396 -7.89 16.25 -12.08
N THR A 397 -6.65 16.00 -11.70
CA THR A 397 -6.25 14.69 -11.16
C THR A 397 -6.35 14.57 -9.63
N ASN A 398 -6.87 15.57 -8.91
CA ASN A 398 -6.79 15.60 -7.45
C ASN A 398 -7.63 14.48 -6.78
N ALA A 399 -8.80 14.16 -7.33
CA ALA A 399 -9.65 13.09 -6.78
C ALA A 399 -8.98 11.71 -6.91
N LEU A 400 -8.31 11.46 -8.03
CA LEU A 400 -7.52 10.22 -8.21
C LEU A 400 -6.28 10.21 -7.31
N ALA A 401 -5.66 11.37 -7.08
CA ALA A 401 -4.55 11.52 -6.16
C ALA A 401 -4.93 11.11 -4.72
N ASP A 402 -6.04 11.63 -4.19
CA ASP A 402 -6.54 11.26 -2.85
C ASP A 402 -6.89 9.78 -2.76
N ALA A 403 -7.58 9.23 -3.77
CA ALA A 403 -7.98 7.83 -3.79
C ALA A 403 -6.77 6.87 -3.84
N LEU A 404 -5.79 7.14 -4.71
CA LEU A 404 -4.57 6.31 -4.79
C LEU A 404 -3.70 6.46 -3.55
N ALA A 405 -3.64 7.65 -2.94
CA ALA A 405 -2.88 7.86 -1.72
C ALA A 405 -3.48 7.09 -0.53
N ILE A 406 -4.81 7.09 -0.39
CA ILE A 406 -5.52 6.24 0.58
C ILE A 406 -5.24 4.76 0.30
N ALA A 407 -5.27 4.35 -0.96
CA ALA A 407 -5.06 2.95 -1.35
C ALA A 407 -3.66 2.41 -1.01
N GLN A 408 -2.68 3.26 -0.66
CA GLN A 408 -1.35 2.80 -0.24
C GLN A 408 -1.29 2.35 1.21
N HIS A 409 -2.31 2.65 2.03
CA HIS A 409 -2.36 2.28 3.43
C HIS A 409 -2.11 0.78 3.64
N HIS A 410 -1.49 0.42 4.76
CA HIS A 410 -1.10 -0.96 5.07
C HIS A 410 -2.26 -1.94 5.25
N ASP A 411 -3.52 -1.49 5.24
CA ASP A 411 -4.71 -2.35 5.09
C ASP A 411 -5.44 -2.26 3.75
N ALA A 412 -5.01 -1.38 2.84
CA ALA A 412 -5.66 -1.19 1.56
C ALA A 412 -5.04 -2.08 0.46
N VAL A 413 -3.92 -1.66 -0.13
CA VAL A 413 -3.27 -2.44 -1.20
C VAL A 413 -2.71 -3.78 -0.71
N SER A 414 -2.46 -3.94 0.59
CA SER A 414 -2.15 -5.23 1.24
C SER A 414 -3.31 -6.23 1.17
N GLY A 415 -4.56 -5.75 1.11
CA GLY A 415 -5.77 -6.57 1.00
C GLY A 415 -6.22 -7.21 2.32
N THR A 416 -5.90 -6.58 3.44
CA THR A 416 -6.11 -7.09 4.81
C THR A 416 -7.31 -6.45 5.54
N GLU A 417 -8.06 -5.60 4.85
CA GLU A 417 -9.28 -4.93 5.28
C GLU A 417 -10.54 -5.82 5.17
N ARG A 418 -11.64 -5.39 5.81
CA ARG A 418 -12.97 -6.01 5.63
C ARG A 418 -13.52 -5.75 4.22
N GLN A 419 -14.34 -6.67 3.73
CA GLN A 419 -14.86 -6.62 2.35
C GLN A 419 -15.60 -5.31 1.98
N HIS A 420 -16.34 -4.70 2.91
CA HIS A 420 -17.03 -3.43 2.66
C HIS A 420 -16.06 -2.24 2.55
N VAL A 421 -14.90 -2.32 3.20
CA VAL A 421 -13.82 -1.33 3.09
C VAL A 421 -13.09 -1.47 1.75
N ALA A 422 -12.83 -2.71 1.32
CA ALA A 422 -12.28 -2.98 -0.02
C ALA A 422 -13.18 -2.40 -1.13
N ALA A 423 -14.51 -2.48 -0.96
CA ALA A 423 -15.47 -1.89 -1.87
C ALA A 423 -15.44 -0.35 -1.84
N ASP A 424 -15.24 0.28 -0.66
CA ASP A 424 -15.03 1.72 -0.53
C ASP A 424 -13.76 2.20 -1.26
N TYR A 425 -12.64 1.48 -1.13
CA TYR A 425 -11.41 1.78 -1.87
C TYR A 425 -11.61 1.73 -3.38
N ALA A 426 -12.21 0.64 -3.88
CA ALA A 426 -12.50 0.49 -5.31
C ALA A 426 -13.45 1.59 -5.82
N LEU A 427 -14.44 1.99 -5.02
CA LEU A 427 -15.36 3.09 -5.35
C LEU A 427 -14.62 4.43 -5.44
N ARG A 428 -13.76 4.76 -4.48
CA ARG A 428 -12.95 5.99 -4.49
C ARG A 428 -12.06 6.07 -5.73
N ILE A 429 -11.37 4.97 -6.06
CA ILE A 429 -10.50 4.90 -7.24
C ILE A 429 -11.33 5.09 -8.51
N SER A 430 -12.51 4.48 -8.61
CA SER A 430 -13.42 4.63 -9.76
C SER A 430 -13.91 6.08 -9.94
N ILE A 431 -14.29 6.74 -8.85
CA ILE A 431 -14.67 8.17 -8.86
C ILE A 431 -13.49 9.03 -9.32
N GLY A 432 -12.30 8.80 -8.75
CA GLY A 432 -11.08 9.51 -9.13
C GLY A 432 -10.71 9.33 -10.60
N TYR A 433 -10.80 8.10 -11.11
CA TYR A 433 -10.58 7.76 -12.52
C TYR A 433 -11.55 8.54 -13.42
N THR A 434 -12.84 8.57 -13.09
CA THR A 434 -13.87 9.23 -13.91
C THR A 434 -13.57 10.74 -14.10
N GLU A 435 -13.06 11.40 -13.07
CA GLU A 435 -12.66 12.82 -13.18
C GLU A 435 -11.35 12.99 -13.97
N ALA A 436 -10.36 12.11 -13.75
CA ALA A 436 -9.11 12.13 -14.50
C ALA A 436 -9.32 11.78 -15.99
N GLU A 437 -10.30 10.94 -16.31
CA GLU A 437 -10.65 10.55 -17.68
C GLU A 437 -11.13 11.74 -18.50
N LYS A 438 -12.00 12.58 -17.91
CA LYS A 438 -12.45 13.83 -18.52
C LYS A 438 -11.29 14.78 -18.78
N LEU A 439 -10.36 14.88 -17.83
CA LEU A 439 -9.14 15.68 -18.00
C LEU A 439 -8.31 15.15 -19.17
N VAL A 440 -7.97 13.86 -19.19
CA VAL A 440 -7.17 13.23 -20.24
C VAL A 440 -7.81 13.43 -21.62
N ALA A 441 -9.12 13.17 -21.75
CA ALA A 441 -9.85 13.38 -22.99
C ALA A 441 -9.75 14.83 -23.47
N SER A 442 -9.96 15.79 -22.57
CA SER A 442 -9.87 17.22 -22.90
C SER A 442 -8.45 17.69 -23.22
N SER A 443 -7.42 17.10 -22.59
CA SER A 443 -6.02 17.38 -22.88
C SER A 443 -5.62 16.85 -24.24
N LEU A 444 -6.00 15.62 -24.59
CA LEU A 444 -5.76 15.08 -25.92
C LEU A 444 -6.53 15.86 -26.99
N ALA A 445 -7.77 16.28 -26.73
CA ALA A 445 -8.52 17.16 -27.63
C ALA A 445 -7.78 18.48 -27.88
N PHE A 446 -7.23 19.09 -26.83
CA PHE A 446 -6.43 20.30 -26.95
C PHE A 446 -5.13 20.08 -27.74
N LEU A 447 -4.40 19.00 -27.46
CA LEU A 447 -3.10 18.71 -28.09
C LEU A 447 -3.21 18.28 -29.55
N THR A 448 -4.32 17.65 -29.92
CA THR A 448 -4.60 17.21 -31.30
C THR A 448 -5.25 18.30 -32.16
N ALA A 449 -5.75 19.38 -31.57
CA ALA A 449 -6.40 20.46 -32.31
C ALA A 449 -5.40 21.21 -33.20
N SER A 450 -5.71 21.34 -34.50
CA SER A 450 -4.93 22.16 -35.44
C SER A 450 -4.98 23.64 -35.03
N ARG A 451 -3.83 24.33 -35.11
CA ARG A 451 -3.69 25.78 -34.81
C ARG A 451 -4.19 26.72 -35.93
N SER A 452 -4.89 26.22 -36.95
CA SER A 452 -5.43 27.01 -38.08
C SER A 452 -6.92 26.71 -38.25
N SER A 453 -7.88 27.63 -38.39
CA SER A 453 -7.91 29.07 -38.70
C SER A 453 -9.03 29.78 -37.90
N VAL A 454 -8.85 31.08 -37.64
CA VAL A 454 -9.86 31.98 -37.06
C VAL A 454 -11.17 31.90 -37.85
N GLY A 455 -12.29 31.62 -37.19
CA GLY A 455 -13.64 31.80 -37.76
C GLY A 455 -14.47 30.53 -38.04
N GLN A 456 -13.98 29.32 -37.79
CA GLN A 456 -14.82 28.11 -37.78
C GLN A 456 -15.10 27.66 -36.34
N GLU A 457 -16.37 27.36 -36.02
CA GLU A 457 -16.75 26.70 -34.78
C GLU A 457 -15.88 25.43 -34.63
N LYS A 458 -15.01 25.41 -33.61
CA LYS A 458 -14.13 24.29 -33.36
C LYS A 458 -14.99 23.09 -32.97
N ALA A 459 -15.09 22.09 -33.84
CA ALA A 459 -15.53 20.77 -33.42
C ALA A 459 -14.54 20.25 -32.37
N VAL A 460 -14.94 20.28 -31.09
CA VAL A 460 -14.11 19.74 -30.00
C VAL A 460 -14.10 18.23 -30.17
N ALA A 461 -12.93 17.65 -30.46
CA ALA A 461 -12.78 16.21 -30.52
C ALA A 461 -13.20 15.59 -29.18
N ASN A 462 -14.20 14.71 -29.20
CA ASN A 462 -14.65 14.01 -28.01
C ASN A 462 -13.98 12.63 -27.95
N PHE A 463 -12.96 12.50 -27.10
CA PHE A 463 -12.26 11.23 -26.90
C PHE A 463 -12.99 10.36 -25.90
N GLN A 464 -13.14 9.08 -26.23
CA GLN A 464 -13.63 8.03 -25.33
C GLN A 464 -12.49 7.06 -25.06
N GLN A 465 -12.43 6.55 -23.83
CA GLN A 465 -11.41 5.59 -23.38
C GLN A 465 -12.07 4.27 -23.00
N CYS A 466 -11.30 3.19 -22.99
CA CYS A 466 -11.79 1.84 -22.73
C CYS A 466 -11.02 1.18 -21.59
N PRO A 467 -11.43 1.40 -20.32
CA PRO A 467 -10.73 0.84 -19.16
C PRO A 467 -10.95 -0.67 -18.98
N LEU A 468 -11.83 -1.30 -19.78
CA LEU A 468 -12.25 -2.70 -19.64
C LEU A 468 -11.76 -3.59 -20.79
N LEU A 469 -10.61 -3.26 -21.38
CA LEU A 469 -9.98 -4.09 -22.43
C LEU A 469 -9.60 -5.49 -21.91
N ASN A 470 -9.24 -5.65 -20.64
CA ASN A 470 -8.96 -6.97 -20.05
C ASN A 470 -10.13 -7.97 -20.17
N ILE A 471 -11.37 -7.49 -20.32
CA ILE A 471 -12.57 -8.31 -20.52
C ILE A 471 -13.16 -8.11 -21.92
N SER A 472 -12.36 -7.66 -22.87
CA SER A 472 -12.74 -7.38 -24.27
C SER A 472 -13.86 -6.36 -24.44
N TYR A 473 -14.02 -5.38 -23.54
CA TYR A 473 -15.09 -4.38 -23.60
C TYR A 473 -14.60 -2.97 -23.97
N CYS A 474 -14.99 -2.49 -25.15
CA CYS A 474 -14.66 -1.16 -25.67
C CYS A 474 -15.70 -0.66 -26.67
N PRO A 475 -16.84 -0.10 -26.21
CA PRO A 475 -17.93 0.32 -27.10
C PRO A 475 -17.53 1.16 -28.32
N PRO A 476 -16.56 2.11 -28.23
CA PRO A 476 -16.10 2.87 -29.40
C PRO A 476 -15.52 2.02 -30.54
N SER A 477 -14.82 0.92 -30.23
CA SER A 477 -14.19 0.06 -31.25
C SER A 477 -15.13 -1.05 -31.74
N GLU A 478 -16.11 -1.42 -30.93
CA GLU A 478 -17.16 -2.38 -31.30
C GLU A 478 -18.09 -1.75 -32.35
N ALA A 479 -18.45 -0.48 -32.17
CA ALA A 479 -19.34 0.29 -33.04
C ALA A 479 -18.74 0.64 -34.42
N VAL A 480 -17.58 0.11 -34.82
CA VAL A 480 -17.04 0.26 -36.17
C VAL A 480 -17.94 -0.53 -37.14
N SER A 481 -19.01 0.14 -37.56
CA SER A 481 -20.09 -0.40 -38.39
C SER A 481 -19.88 -0.10 -39.88
N PHE A 482 -20.75 -0.69 -40.70
CA PHE A 482 -20.80 -0.55 -42.15
C PHE A 482 -21.22 0.85 -42.67
N ASP A 483 -21.44 1.83 -41.78
CA ASP A 483 -21.95 3.16 -42.13
C ASP A 483 -20.89 4.13 -42.72
N GLY A 484 -19.74 3.60 -43.15
CA GLY A 484 -18.66 4.38 -43.78
C GLY A 484 -17.86 5.28 -42.82
N LYS A 485 -18.10 5.20 -41.50
CA LYS A 485 -17.34 5.92 -40.48
C LYS A 485 -16.07 5.17 -40.11
N SER A 486 -14.98 5.91 -39.86
CA SER A 486 -13.70 5.36 -39.41
C SER A 486 -13.49 5.66 -37.92
N LEU A 487 -12.88 4.74 -37.20
CA LEU A 487 -12.44 4.94 -35.82
C LEU A 487 -11.05 5.57 -35.82
N VAL A 488 -10.91 6.72 -35.16
CA VAL A 488 -9.61 7.34 -34.90
C VAL A 488 -9.10 6.88 -33.55
N VAL A 489 -7.92 6.27 -33.53
CA VAL A 489 -7.25 5.78 -32.32
C VAL A 489 -6.03 6.67 -32.06
N VAL A 490 -6.04 7.36 -30.91
CA VAL A 490 -4.90 8.16 -30.44
C VAL A 490 -4.23 7.41 -29.30
N ILE A 491 -2.93 7.18 -29.44
CA ILE A 491 -2.14 6.44 -28.46
C ILE A 491 -1.11 7.40 -27.87
N TYR A 492 -1.18 7.62 -26.57
CA TYR A 492 -0.23 8.44 -25.83
C TYR A 492 0.83 7.56 -25.14
N ASN A 493 2.09 7.95 -25.23
CA ASN A 493 3.21 7.29 -24.58
C ASN A 493 3.72 8.16 -23.42
N PRO A 494 3.47 7.75 -22.15
CA PRO A 494 3.92 8.51 -20.99
C PRO A 494 5.41 8.32 -20.65
N LEU A 495 6.15 7.50 -21.41
CA LEU A 495 7.57 7.25 -21.19
C LEU A 495 8.43 8.30 -21.88
N GLY A 496 9.60 8.59 -21.29
CA GLY A 496 10.63 9.48 -21.86
C GLY A 496 11.39 8.93 -23.07
N TRP A 497 10.96 7.79 -23.63
CA TRP A 497 11.63 7.09 -24.74
C TRP A 497 10.60 6.60 -25.74
N LYS A 498 11.01 6.52 -27.02
CA LYS A 498 10.16 6.01 -28.11
C LYS A 498 9.71 4.58 -27.77
N ARG A 499 8.44 4.27 -28.00
CA ARG A 499 7.87 2.96 -27.72
C ARG A 499 7.23 2.37 -28.97
N GLU A 500 7.56 1.11 -29.23
CA GLU A 500 6.92 0.28 -30.24
C GLU A 500 6.17 -0.84 -29.55
N GLU A 501 4.87 -0.92 -29.77
CA GLU A 501 3.99 -1.85 -29.07
C GLU A 501 2.88 -2.33 -30.00
N VAL A 502 2.37 -3.53 -29.73
CA VAL A 502 1.19 -4.04 -30.43
C VAL A 502 -0.04 -3.66 -29.63
N VAL A 503 -0.94 -2.93 -30.26
CA VAL A 503 -2.20 -2.48 -29.66
C VAL A 503 -3.29 -3.46 -30.03
N GLN A 504 -4.10 -3.88 -29.05
CA GLN A 504 -5.24 -4.77 -29.27
C GLN A 504 -6.54 -4.08 -28.89
N ILE A 505 -7.50 -4.03 -29.81
CA ILE A 505 -8.85 -3.50 -29.57
C ILE A 505 -9.92 -4.48 -30.10
N PRO A 506 -11.07 -4.64 -29.43
CA PRO A 506 -12.11 -5.55 -29.90
C PRO A 506 -12.86 -4.93 -31.09
N VAL A 507 -13.16 -5.74 -32.11
CA VAL A 507 -13.88 -5.32 -33.31
C VAL A 507 -14.93 -6.36 -33.76
N SER A 508 -15.98 -5.88 -34.41
CA SER A 508 -17.12 -6.71 -34.85
C SER A 508 -16.99 -7.22 -36.30
N SER A 509 -16.02 -6.71 -37.08
CA SER A 509 -15.85 -7.02 -38.52
C SER A 509 -14.54 -7.75 -38.83
N GLU A 510 -14.59 -8.67 -39.80
CA GLU A 510 -13.42 -9.38 -40.34
C GLU A 510 -12.68 -8.58 -41.43
N LYS A 511 -13.32 -7.55 -42.00
CA LYS A 511 -12.78 -6.75 -43.11
C LYS A 511 -12.35 -5.39 -42.63
N VAL A 512 -11.36 -5.33 -41.74
CA VAL A 512 -10.83 -4.07 -41.21
C VAL A 512 -9.44 -3.75 -41.76
N ILE A 513 -9.15 -2.46 -41.97
CA ILE A 513 -7.84 -1.95 -42.35
C ILE A 513 -7.40 -0.85 -41.38
N VAL A 514 -6.12 -0.89 -41.00
CA VAL A 514 -5.47 0.11 -40.15
C VAL A 514 -4.55 0.98 -40.99
N LYS A 515 -4.64 2.30 -40.81
CA LYS A 515 -3.74 3.28 -41.43
C LYS A 515 -3.08 4.17 -40.39
N ASP A 516 -1.84 4.56 -40.63
CA ASP A 516 -1.17 5.59 -39.84
C ASP A 516 -1.61 7.00 -40.22
N SER A 517 -1.08 8.02 -39.53
CA SER A 517 -1.38 9.43 -39.81
C SER A 517 -0.92 9.91 -41.19
N GLY A 518 -0.01 9.19 -41.86
CA GLY A 518 0.40 9.43 -43.24
C GLY A 518 -0.48 8.72 -44.28
N GLY A 519 -1.52 7.99 -43.85
CA GLY A 519 -2.41 7.22 -44.71
C GLY A 519 -1.83 5.89 -45.19
N ARG A 520 -0.67 5.46 -44.67
CA ARG A 520 -0.01 4.21 -45.03
C ARG A 520 -0.66 3.07 -44.26
N THR A 521 -0.88 1.94 -44.94
CA THR A 521 -1.40 0.72 -44.32
C THR A 521 -0.40 0.20 -43.28
N VAL A 522 -0.90 -0.13 -42.09
CA VAL A 522 -0.12 -0.72 -40.99
C VAL A 522 -0.36 -2.23 -40.98
N GLU A 523 0.68 -3.03 -40.76
CA GLU A 523 0.54 -4.48 -40.58
C GLU A 523 -0.37 -4.76 -39.38
N SER A 524 -1.45 -5.51 -39.61
CA SER A 524 -2.50 -5.78 -38.64
C SER A 524 -3.01 -7.22 -38.72
N GLN A 525 -3.41 -7.75 -37.57
CA GLN A 525 -3.80 -9.14 -37.36
C GLN A 525 -5.14 -9.19 -36.63
N LEU A 526 -6.03 -10.08 -37.06
CA LEU A 526 -7.29 -10.38 -36.38
C LEU A 526 -7.14 -11.70 -35.62
N LEU A 527 -7.42 -11.69 -34.32
CA LEU A 527 -7.41 -12.87 -33.44
C LEU A 527 -8.84 -13.21 -33.04
N PRO A 528 -9.34 -14.43 -33.28
CA PRO A 528 -10.64 -14.84 -32.76
C PRO A 528 -10.71 -14.77 -31.23
N LEU A 529 -11.84 -14.34 -30.69
CA LEU A 529 -12.06 -14.33 -29.24
C LEU A 529 -12.22 -15.75 -28.68
N SER A 530 -11.53 -16.03 -27.57
CA SER A 530 -11.69 -17.30 -26.87
C SER A 530 -13.01 -17.38 -26.09
N ASN A 531 -13.54 -18.58 -25.91
CA ASN A 531 -14.74 -18.81 -25.10
C ASN A 531 -14.57 -18.32 -23.65
N ALA A 532 -13.37 -18.46 -23.09
CA ALA A 532 -13.03 -17.94 -21.77
C ALA A 532 -13.23 -16.41 -21.71
N THR A 533 -12.72 -15.68 -22.70
CA THR A 533 -12.86 -14.21 -22.81
C THR A 533 -14.33 -13.80 -22.91
N LEU A 534 -15.12 -14.46 -23.75
CA LEU A 534 -16.55 -14.17 -23.91
C LEU A 534 -17.34 -14.38 -22.61
N ARG A 535 -17.02 -15.44 -21.85
CA ARG A 535 -17.64 -15.72 -20.56
C ARG A 535 -17.35 -14.62 -19.53
N ILE A 536 -16.09 -14.18 -19.46
CA ILE A 536 -15.66 -13.08 -18.57
C ILE A 536 -16.36 -11.78 -18.96
N ARG A 537 -16.37 -11.44 -20.26
CA ARG A 537 -17.06 -10.25 -20.80
C ARG A 537 -18.52 -10.19 -20.33
N ASN A 538 -19.28 -11.24 -20.62
CA ASN A 538 -20.71 -11.26 -20.31
C ASN A 538 -21.01 -11.11 -18.81
N ARG A 539 -20.17 -11.70 -17.96
CA ARG A 539 -20.33 -11.62 -16.50
C ARG A 539 -19.94 -10.26 -15.94
N TYR A 540 -18.74 -9.78 -16.28
CA TYR A 540 -18.16 -8.62 -15.61
C TYR A 540 -18.62 -7.28 -16.19
N VAL A 541 -19.00 -7.20 -17.47
CA VAL A 541 -19.66 -5.99 -18.01
C VAL A 541 -20.96 -5.72 -17.25
N LYS A 542 -21.77 -6.75 -17.01
CA LYS A 542 -23.00 -6.63 -16.21
C LYS A 542 -22.71 -6.25 -14.76
N ALA A 543 -21.69 -6.85 -14.14
CA ALA A 543 -21.32 -6.56 -12.76
C ALA A 543 -20.84 -5.11 -12.57
N TYR A 544 -20.04 -4.60 -13.50
CA TYR A 544 -19.45 -3.26 -13.39
C TYR A 544 -20.38 -2.14 -13.87
N LEU A 545 -21.15 -2.38 -14.93
CA LEU A 545 -21.94 -1.34 -15.59
C LEU A 545 -23.46 -1.50 -15.43
N GLY A 546 -23.93 -2.59 -14.81
CA GLY A 546 -25.35 -2.89 -14.63
C GLY A 546 -26.09 -3.30 -15.91
N LYS A 547 -25.40 -3.43 -17.05
CA LYS A 547 -25.99 -3.76 -18.36
C LYS A 547 -25.23 -4.89 -19.07
N ALA A 548 -25.94 -5.69 -19.86
CA ALA A 548 -25.31 -6.69 -20.72
C ALA A 548 -24.59 -6.02 -21.92
N PRO A 549 -23.52 -6.62 -22.45
CA PRO A 549 -22.92 -6.16 -23.70
C PRO A 549 -23.93 -6.30 -24.87
N SER A 550 -24.00 -5.30 -25.73
CA SER A 550 -25.00 -5.21 -26.81
C SER A 550 -24.58 -5.87 -28.12
N GLU A 551 -23.28 -6.06 -28.35
CA GLU A 551 -22.74 -6.58 -29.61
C GLU A 551 -22.08 -7.96 -29.48
N THR A 552 -22.27 -8.78 -30.51
CA THR A 552 -21.58 -10.06 -30.69
C THR A 552 -20.20 -9.80 -31.27
N LEU A 553 -19.21 -9.63 -30.40
CA LEU A 553 -17.83 -9.49 -30.82
C LEU A 553 -17.25 -10.79 -31.36
N LYS A 554 -16.37 -10.66 -32.35
CA LYS A 554 -15.73 -11.80 -33.00
C LYS A 554 -14.22 -11.80 -32.90
N TYR A 555 -13.58 -10.62 -32.93
CA TYR A 555 -12.13 -10.53 -33.06
C TYR A 555 -11.50 -9.47 -32.16
N TRP A 556 -10.26 -9.73 -31.76
CA TRP A 556 -9.27 -8.71 -31.41
C TRP A 556 -8.57 -8.24 -32.68
N LEU A 557 -8.54 -6.93 -32.91
CA LEU A 557 -7.67 -6.31 -33.91
C LEU A 557 -6.35 -5.91 -33.23
N ALA A 558 -5.27 -6.60 -33.60
CA ALA A 558 -3.91 -6.28 -33.21
C ALA A 558 -3.21 -5.48 -34.33
N PHE A 559 -2.51 -4.40 -33.99
CA PHE A 559 -1.68 -3.66 -34.95
C PHE A 559 -0.47 -3.02 -34.28
N SER A 560 0.61 -2.86 -35.04
CA SER A 560 1.85 -2.25 -34.54
C SER A 560 1.71 -0.73 -34.43
N ALA A 561 1.95 -0.19 -33.24
CA ALA A 561 2.01 1.24 -32.96
C ALA A 561 3.44 1.67 -32.64
N SER A 562 3.83 2.83 -33.17
CA SER A 562 5.13 3.46 -32.92
C SER A 562 4.86 4.87 -32.44
N VAL A 563 5.19 5.14 -31.17
CA VAL A 563 4.78 6.36 -30.47
C VAL A 563 6.02 7.09 -29.95
N PRO A 564 6.15 8.41 -30.20
CA PRO A 564 7.29 9.20 -29.72
C PRO A 564 7.34 9.26 -28.18
N PRO A 565 8.49 9.62 -27.59
CA PRO A 565 8.59 9.89 -26.16
C PRO A 565 7.65 11.04 -25.74
N LEU A 566 6.96 10.90 -24.61
CA LEU A 566 6.05 11.90 -24.04
C LEU A 566 5.12 12.54 -25.09
N GLY A 567 4.60 11.71 -26.01
CA GLY A 567 3.85 12.18 -27.16
C GLY A 567 2.80 11.18 -27.61
N PHE A 568 2.15 11.47 -28.72
CA PHE A 568 1.09 10.62 -29.26
C PHE A 568 1.24 10.35 -30.75
N SER A 569 0.67 9.23 -31.18
CA SER A 569 0.49 8.86 -32.60
C SER A 569 -0.98 8.59 -32.87
N THR A 570 -1.41 8.84 -34.11
CA THR A 570 -2.80 8.67 -34.53
C THR A 570 -2.91 7.60 -35.60
N TYR A 571 -3.89 6.71 -35.44
CA TYR A 571 -4.21 5.62 -36.36
C TYR A 571 -5.68 5.69 -36.73
N THR A 572 -6.02 5.21 -37.93
CA THR A 572 -7.39 5.12 -38.41
C THR A 572 -7.75 3.68 -38.70
N VAL A 573 -8.81 3.18 -38.09
CA VAL A 573 -9.39 1.86 -38.32
C VAL A 573 -10.69 2.04 -39.11
N SER A 574 -10.82 1.33 -40.23
CA SER A 574 -11.98 1.44 -41.13
C SER A 574 -12.30 0.12 -41.80
N ILE A 575 -13.49 -0.01 -42.39
CA ILE A 575 -13.84 -1.18 -43.20
C ILE A 575 -13.04 -1.16 -44.50
N ALA A 576 -12.36 -2.27 -44.78
CA ALA A 576 -11.60 -2.47 -46.00
C ALA A 576 -12.54 -2.52 -47.21
N LYS A 577 -12.11 -1.93 -48.33
CA LYS A 577 -12.84 -2.04 -49.60
C LYS A 577 -12.83 -3.51 -50.08
N PRO A 578 -13.86 -3.99 -50.79
CA PRO A 578 -14.01 -5.41 -51.17
C PRO A 578 -12.79 -6.04 -51.87
N THR A 579 -12.02 -5.25 -52.62
CA THR A 579 -10.82 -5.68 -53.37
C THR A 579 -9.53 -5.04 -52.85
N GLY A 580 -9.57 -4.37 -51.70
CA GLY A 580 -8.43 -3.69 -51.09
C GLY A 580 -7.71 -4.55 -50.04
N PRO A 581 -6.53 -4.12 -49.57
CA PRO A 581 -5.84 -4.78 -48.48
C PRO A 581 -6.69 -4.75 -47.19
N SER A 582 -6.71 -5.85 -46.46
CA SER A 582 -7.37 -6.00 -45.16
C SER A 582 -6.41 -6.63 -44.15
N SER A 583 -6.77 -6.53 -42.87
CA SER A 583 -6.05 -7.20 -41.79
C SER A 583 -6.03 -8.72 -42.00
N THR A 584 -4.91 -9.35 -41.65
CA THR A 584 -4.75 -10.80 -41.79
C THR A 584 -5.48 -11.51 -40.67
N ILE A 585 -6.37 -12.44 -41.01
CA ILE A 585 -7.01 -13.31 -40.02
C ILE A 585 -5.99 -14.36 -39.59
N SER A 586 -5.82 -14.50 -38.27
CA SER A 586 -4.89 -15.49 -37.71
C SER A 586 -5.34 -16.90 -38.05
N MET A 587 -4.38 -17.77 -38.36
CA MET A 587 -4.63 -19.21 -38.48
C MET A 587 -4.86 -19.78 -37.09
N VAL A 588 -5.91 -20.59 -36.95
CA VAL A 588 -6.24 -21.29 -35.70
C VAL A 588 -6.29 -22.77 -35.99
N TYR A 589 -5.58 -23.56 -35.19
CA TYR A 589 -5.56 -25.02 -35.27
C TYR A 589 -5.28 -25.61 -33.89
N THR A 590 -5.58 -26.89 -33.69
CA THR A 590 -5.34 -27.57 -32.41
C THR A 590 -4.04 -28.36 -32.44
N SER A 591 -3.55 -28.78 -31.27
CA SER A 591 -2.36 -29.65 -31.21
C SER A 591 -2.54 -30.98 -31.95
N GLU A 592 -3.77 -31.48 -32.14
CA GLU A 592 -4.04 -32.70 -32.94
C GLU A 592 -3.83 -32.52 -34.44
N ASP A 593 -3.99 -31.29 -34.95
CA ASP A 593 -3.75 -30.99 -36.36
C ASP A 593 -2.24 -31.02 -36.70
N SER A 594 -1.36 -31.12 -35.69
CA SER A 594 0.08 -31.17 -35.88
C SER A 594 0.57 -32.59 -36.17
N THR A 595 1.34 -32.75 -37.26
CA THR A 595 2.07 -33.99 -37.57
C THR A 595 3.40 -34.12 -36.81
N SER A 596 3.77 -33.10 -36.03
CA SER A 596 5.02 -33.02 -35.28
C SER A 596 4.78 -33.22 -33.79
N ASN A 597 5.67 -33.96 -33.12
CA ASN A 597 5.61 -34.15 -31.66
C ASN A 597 5.88 -32.85 -30.88
N SER A 598 6.45 -31.84 -31.53
CA SER A 598 6.71 -30.52 -30.94
C SER A 598 6.05 -29.39 -31.73
N ILE A 599 5.41 -28.48 -31.02
CA ILE A 599 4.79 -27.26 -31.55
C ILE A 599 5.68 -26.08 -31.19
N GLU A 600 6.22 -25.43 -32.22
CA GLU A 600 7.01 -24.20 -32.10
C GLU A 600 6.10 -22.96 -32.20
N VAL A 601 6.28 -22.01 -31.30
CA VAL A 601 5.49 -20.77 -31.20
C VAL A 601 6.44 -19.58 -31.07
N GLY A 602 6.26 -18.56 -31.92
CA GLY A 602 7.10 -17.38 -31.96
C GLY A 602 7.83 -17.24 -33.30
N GLN A 603 7.74 -16.06 -33.90
CA GLN A 603 8.31 -15.74 -35.21
C GLN A 603 9.62 -14.93 -35.13
N GLY A 604 10.06 -14.61 -33.90
CA GLY A 604 11.25 -13.79 -33.63
C GLY A 604 12.47 -14.60 -33.18
N ASN A 605 13.32 -13.95 -32.39
CA ASN A 605 14.47 -14.60 -31.75
C ASN A 605 14.01 -15.58 -30.67
N LEU A 606 13.02 -15.18 -29.87
CA LEU A 606 12.38 -16.03 -28.88
C LEU A 606 11.36 -16.95 -29.56
N ARG A 607 11.50 -18.25 -29.30
CA ARG A 607 10.55 -19.31 -29.65
C ARG A 607 10.30 -20.16 -28.41
N LEU A 608 9.06 -20.60 -28.25
CA LEU A 608 8.63 -21.53 -27.22
C LEU A 608 8.32 -22.87 -27.87
N LEU A 609 8.76 -23.96 -27.24
CA LEU A 609 8.53 -25.32 -27.72
C LEU A 609 7.57 -26.04 -26.76
N TYR A 610 6.40 -26.39 -27.28
CA TYR A 610 5.40 -27.16 -26.58
C TYR A 610 5.40 -28.61 -27.06
N SER A 611 5.17 -29.56 -26.16
CA SER A 611 4.90 -30.95 -26.54
C SER A 611 3.45 -31.04 -27.03
N ALA A 612 3.24 -31.64 -28.21
CA ALA A 612 1.93 -31.74 -28.83
C ALA A 612 1.01 -32.73 -28.09
N ASP A 613 1.61 -33.78 -27.52
CA ASP A 613 0.95 -34.84 -26.77
C ASP A 613 0.62 -34.44 -25.32
N GLU A 614 1.52 -33.77 -24.61
CA GLU A 614 1.27 -33.35 -23.22
C GLU A 614 0.63 -31.96 -23.12
N GLY A 615 0.71 -31.14 -24.16
CA GLY A 615 0.21 -29.76 -24.14
C GLY A 615 0.99 -28.84 -23.19
N LYS A 616 2.27 -29.15 -22.94
CA LYS A 616 3.12 -28.43 -21.96
C LYS A 616 4.29 -27.74 -22.63
N LEU A 617 4.69 -26.60 -22.06
CA LEU A 617 5.95 -25.97 -22.39
C LEU A 617 7.10 -26.91 -21.95
N THR A 618 8.04 -27.15 -22.85
CA THR A 618 9.20 -28.01 -22.58
C THR A 618 10.51 -27.24 -22.64
N HIS A 619 10.63 -26.31 -23.60
CA HIS A 619 11.84 -25.54 -23.84
C HIS A 619 11.51 -24.14 -24.33
N TYR A 620 12.47 -23.24 -24.17
CA TYR A 620 12.53 -22.01 -24.95
C TYR A 620 13.85 -21.96 -25.72
N VAL A 621 13.80 -21.30 -26.88
CA VAL A 621 14.93 -21.03 -27.75
C VAL A 621 15.02 -19.52 -27.92
N ASN A 622 16.21 -18.95 -27.73
CA ASN A 622 16.50 -17.57 -28.08
C ASN A 622 17.74 -17.52 -28.99
N ASN A 623 17.49 -17.21 -30.26
CA ASN A 623 18.54 -17.19 -31.29
C ASN A 623 19.55 -16.04 -31.12
N ARG A 624 19.16 -14.94 -30.46
CA ARG A 624 20.01 -13.76 -30.28
C ARG A 624 21.15 -14.02 -29.31
N ASN A 625 20.85 -14.67 -28.19
CA ASN A 625 21.83 -15.05 -27.17
C ASN A 625 22.29 -16.51 -27.29
N LYS A 626 21.80 -17.25 -28.30
CA LYS A 626 22.12 -18.66 -28.58
C LYS A 626 21.79 -19.59 -27.42
N VAL A 627 20.69 -19.32 -26.73
CA VAL A 627 20.21 -20.14 -25.62
C VAL A 627 19.12 -21.08 -26.10
N THR A 628 19.28 -22.36 -25.82
CA THR A 628 18.20 -23.35 -25.83
C THR A 628 18.21 -24.01 -24.46
N ALA A 629 17.12 -23.86 -23.71
CA ALA A 629 17.06 -24.36 -22.34
C ALA A 629 15.68 -24.96 -22.03
N SER A 630 15.68 -25.95 -21.15
CA SER A 630 14.45 -26.54 -20.64
C SER A 630 13.71 -25.54 -19.76
N ALA A 631 12.41 -25.42 -20.01
CA ALA A 631 11.49 -24.61 -19.21
C ALA A 631 10.14 -25.32 -19.18
N GLY A 632 9.68 -25.67 -17.99
CA GLY A 632 8.33 -26.15 -17.75
C GLY A 632 7.50 -25.06 -17.07
N GLN A 633 6.19 -25.08 -17.31
CA GLN A 633 5.24 -24.25 -16.58
C GLN A 633 4.08 -25.13 -16.11
N SER A 634 3.73 -25.01 -14.84
CA SER A 634 2.63 -25.75 -14.22
C SER A 634 1.84 -24.87 -13.27
N TYR A 635 0.61 -25.30 -12.97
CA TYR A 635 -0.21 -24.71 -11.92
C TYR A 635 -0.38 -25.69 -10.78
N SER A 636 -0.39 -25.16 -9.57
CA SER A 636 -0.70 -25.90 -8.35
C SER A 636 -1.49 -25.01 -7.40
N TYR A 637 -2.01 -25.60 -6.33
CA TYR A 637 -2.51 -24.81 -5.20
C TYR A 637 -2.04 -25.39 -3.89
N TYR A 638 -1.88 -24.52 -2.90
CA TYR A 638 -1.78 -24.91 -1.52
C TYR A 638 -3.17 -24.97 -0.89
N SER A 639 -3.45 -26.02 -0.11
CA SER A 639 -4.60 -25.97 0.80
C SER A 639 -4.27 -25.10 2.00
N GLY A 640 -5.17 -24.19 2.36
CA GLY A 640 -5.05 -23.40 3.58
C GLY A 640 -5.20 -24.29 4.81
N ASN A 641 -4.32 -24.14 5.80
CA ASN A 641 -4.45 -24.81 7.09
C ASN A 641 -5.50 -24.08 7.94
N ASP A 642 -6.45 -24.80 8.54
CA ASP A 642 -7.53 -24.24 9.36
C ASP A 642 -7.13 -24.00 10.83
N GLY A 643 -5.89 -24.32 11.19
CA GLY A 643 -5.43 -24.39 12.57
C GLY A 643 -5.85 -25.69 13.27
N THR A 644 -5.41 -25.84 14.50
CA THR A 644 -5.73 -26.96 15.40
C THR A 644 -5.97 -26.45 16.81
N ASP A 645 -6.53 -27.27 17.70
CA ASP A 645 -6.70 -26.90 19.11
C ASP A 645 -5.39 -26.51 19.81
N LYS A 646 -4.24 -27.05 19.36
CA LYS A 646 -2.91 -26.76 19.91
C LYS A 646 -2.27 -25.50 19.32
N ASP A 647 -2.61 -25.18 18.08
CA ASP A 647 -2.08 -24.07 17.32
C ASP A 647 -3.19 -23.58 16.38
N PRO A 648 -4.01 -22.61 16.83
CA PRO A 648 -5.22 -22.19 16.14
C PRO A 648 -4.94 -21.28 14.94
N GLN A 649 -3.67 -20.99 14.61
CA GLN A 649 -3.33 -20.10 13.50
C GLN A 649 -3.81 -20.69 12.16
N ALA A 650 -4.80 -20.08 11.53
CA ALA A 650 -5.25 -20.47 10.19
C ALA A 650 -4.54 -19.68 9.09
N SER A 651 -4.57 -20.15 7.84
CA SER A 651 -4.28 -19.30 6.68
C SER A 651 -5.38 -18.25 6.52
N GLY A 652 -5.04 -17.06 6.05
CA GLY A 652 -5.99 -15.94 5.95
C GLY A 652 -5.46 -14.76 5.13
N ALA A 653 -6.06 -13.59 5.33
CA ALA A 653 -5.67 -12.39 4.57
C ALA A 653 -4.22 -11.95 4.84
N TYR A 654 -3.73 -12.15 6.08
CA TYR A 654 -2.36 -11.79 6.47
C TYR A 654 -1.41 -12.98 6.30
N VAL A 655 -1.73 -14.07 6.98
CA VAL A 655 -0.88 -15.24 7.15
C VAL A 655 -1.11 -16.23 6.01
N PHE A 656 0.00 -16.71 5.43
CA PHE A 656 -0.01 -17.88 4.56
C PHE A 656 0.49 -19.09 5.35
N ARG A 657 -0.42 -20.02 5.65
CA ARG A 657 -0.11 -21.29 6.33
C ARG A 657 -0.60 -22.45 5.47
N PRO A 658 0.22 -22.99 4.56
CA PRO A 658 -0.17 -24.11 3.72
C PRO A 658 -0.23 -25.41 4.53
N ASN A 659 -1.15 -26.31 4.17
CA ASN A 659 -1.20 -27.69 4.68
C ASN A 659 -0.55 -28.67 3.69
N ASP A 660 -1.12 -28.77 2.49
CA ASP A 660 -0.65 -29.66 1.42
C ASP A 660 -0.52 -28.90 0.09
N THR A 661 0.19 -29.49 -0.87
CA THR A 661 0.33 -28.96 -2.24
C THR A 661 -0.33 -29.90 -3.23
N PHE A 662 -1.20 -29.36 -4.09
CA PHE A 662 -1.94 -30.12 -5.09
C PHE A 662 -1.62 -29.61 -6.49
N SER A 663 -1.31 -30.53 -7.40
CA SER A 663 -1.12 -30.20 -8.81
C SER A 663 -2.47 -29.93 -9.47
N ILE A 664 -2.56 -28.86 -10.27
CA ILE A 664 -3.72 -28.60 -11.12
C ILE A 664 -3.40 -29.19 -12.49
N ASN A 665 -3.83 -30.43 -12.68
CA ASN A 665 -3.77 -31.09 -13.97
C ASN A 665 -5.12 -30.93 -14.67
N SER A 666 -5.10 -30.89 -16.00
CA SER A 666 -6.33 -31.02 -16.76
C SER A 666 -6.89 -32.43 -16.56
N GLU A 667 -8.16 -32.54 -16.15
CA GLU A 667 -8.84 -33.82 -15.90
C GLU A 667 -8.92 -34.73 -17.15
N SER A 668 -8.67 -34.14 -18.32
CA SER A 668 -8.44 -34.78 -19.62
C SER A 668 -7.23 -34.13 -20.31
N GLN A 669 -6.61 -34.78 -21.31
CA GLN A 669 -5.64 -34.10 -22.20
C GLN A 669 -6.38 -32.98 -22.94
N VAL A 670 -6.35 -31.76 -22.40
CA VAL A 670 -6.98 -30.62 -23.04
C VAL A 670 -6.03 -30.10 -24.11
N GLN A 671 -6.49 -30.17 -25.35
CA GLN A 671 -5.73 -29.77 -26.54
C GLN A 671 -5.33 -28.31 -26.47
N LEU A 672 -4.11 -28.00 -26.95
CA LEU A 672 -3.68 -26.62 -27.13
C LEU A 672 -4.42 -26.02 -28.31
N THR A 673 -4.96 -24.80 -28.16
CA THR A 673 -5.36 -24.00 -29.32
C THR A 673 -4.22 -23.07 -29.68
N ILE A 674 -3.72 -23.18 -30.91
CA ILE A 674 -2.61 -22.37 -31.41
C ILE A 674 -3.17 -21.31 -32.35
N VAL A 675 -2.81 -20.05 -32.10
CA VAL A 675 -3.16 -18.92 -32.95
C VAL A 675 -1.87 -18.39 -33.56
N ARG A 676 -1.76 -18.39 -34.89
CA ARG A 676 -0.59 -17.85 -35.60
C ARG A 676 -0.96 -16.71 -36.53
N GLY A 677 -0.19 -15.63 -36.48
CA GLY A 677 -0.38 -14.53 -37.43
C GLY A 677 0.82 -13.60 -37.50
N PRO A 678 0.77 -12.55 -38.34
CA PRO A 678 1.96 -11.81 -38.75
C PRO A 678 2.61 -10.94 -37.64
N LEU A 679 1.89 -10.65 -36.55
CA LEU A 679 2.38 -9.82 -35.44
C LEU A 679 2.69 -10.61 -34.18
N LEU A 680 1.95 -11.68 -33.92
CA LEU A 680 2.11 -12.51 -32.73
C LEU A 680 1.56 -13.92 -32.94
N ASP A 681 2.08 -14.84 -32.15
CA ASP A 681 1.52 -16.16 -31.96
C ASP A 681 0.99 -16.31 -30.51
N GLU A 682 -0.08 -17.08 -30.32
CA GLU A 682 -0.64 -17.41 -29.00
C GLU A 682 -0.82 -18.92 -28.81
N VAL A 683 -0.67 -19.36 -27.56
CA VAL A 683 -1.06 -20.68 -27.08
C VAL A 683 -2.13 -20.52 -26.02
N HIS A 684 -3.33 -21.02 -26.29
CA HIS A 684 -4.42 -21.01 -25.31
C HIS A 684 -4.49 -22.37 -24.63
N GLN A 685 -4.49 -22.34 -23.30
CA GLN A 685 -4.51 -23.50 -22.42
C GLN A 685 -5.71 -23.40 -21.49
N GLN A 686 -6.58 -24.40 -21.51
CA GLN A 686 -7.64 -24.57 -20.50
C GLN A 686 -7.19 -25.65 -19.51
N LEU A 687 -6.73 -25.23 -18.34
CA LEU A 687 -6.05 -26.08 -17.37
C LEU A 687 -7.03 -26.75 -16.40
N SER A 688 -8.11 -26.05 -16.05
CA SER A 688 -9.25 -26.56 -15.28
C SER A 688 -10.51 -25.74 -15.65
N PRO A 689 -11.73 -26.10 -15.23
CA PRO A 689 -12.93 -25.31 -15.54
C PRO A 689 -12.87 -23.82 -15.10
N TRP A 690 -11.99 -23.51 -14.16
CA TRP A 690 -11.81 -22.20 -13.52
C TRP A 690 -10.39 -21.62 -13.68
N ILE A 691 -9.48 -22.30 -14.40
CA ILE A 691 -8.17 -21.76 -14.80
C ILE A 691 -7.97 -21.88 -16.31
N SER A 692 -7.72 -20.74 -16.95
CA SER A 692 -7.21 -20.69 -18.33
C SER A 692 -6.01 -19.75 -18.42
N GLN A 693 -5.12 -20.04 -19.38
CA GLN A 693 -3.94 -19.23 -19.66
C GLN A 693 -3.82 -18.97 -21.16
N ILE A 694 -3.39 -17.76 -21.53
CA ILE A 694 -2.93 -17.43 -22.88
C ILE A 694 -1.45 -17.07 -22.78
N THR A 695 -0.60 -17.83 -23.46
CA THR A 695 0.82 -17.45 -23.63
C THR A 695 0.98 -16.76 -24.98
N ARG A 696 1.44 -15.51 -24.99
CA ARG A 696 1.64 -14.71 -26.22
C ARG A 696 3.12 -14.50 -26.49
N VAL A 697 3.52 -14.69 -27.74
CA VAL A 697 4.86 -14.38 -28.23
C VAL A 697 4.74 -13.38 -29.38
N TYR A 698 5.01 -12.11 -29.10
CA TYR A 698 5.00 -11.05 -30.11
C TYR A 698 6.26 -11.11 -30.97
N LYS A 699 6.08 -10.84 -32.26
CA LYS A 699 7.18 -10.71 -33.22
C LYS A 699 8.13 -9.59 -32.79
N GLY A 700 9.41 -9.93 -32.68
CA GLY A 700 10.48 -8.99 -32.31
C GLY A 700 10.56 -8.67 -30.80
N LYS A 701 9.72 -9.25 -29.94
CA LYS A 701 9.86 -9.15 -28.49
C LYS A 701 10.70 -10.33 -27.97
N GLU A 702 11.54 -10.04 -26.96
CA GLU A 702 12.46 -11.01 -26.35
C GLU A 702 11.89 -11.61 -25.05
N HIS A 703 10.56 -11.63 -24.92
CA HIS A 703 9.83 -12.18 -23.78
C HIS A 703 8.48 -12.75 -24.27
N ALA A 704 7.89 -13.61 -23.45
CA ALA A 704 6.51 -14.07 -23.61
C ALA A 704 5.62 -13.41 -22.55
N GLU A 705 4.37 -13.12 -22.91
CA GLU A 705 3.36 -12.64 -21.96
C GLU A 705 2.45 -13.81 -21.56
N LEU A 706 2.33 -14.06 -20.26
CA LEU A 706 1.45 -15.09 -19.72
C LEU A 706 0.24 -14.41 -19.09
N GLU A 707 -0.89 -14.45 -19.78
CA GLU A 707 -2.17 -13.95 -19.25
C GLU A 707 -2.92 -15.10 -18.58
N PHE A 708 -3.10 -15.01 -17.26
CA PHE A 708 -3.86 -15.97 -16.48
C PHE A 708 -5.28 -15.46 -16.22
N THR A 709 -6.25 -16.37 -16.27
CA THR A 709 -7.62 -16.16 -15.79
C THR A 709 -7.89 -17.22 -14.73
N ILE A 710 -8.05 -16.79 -13.49
CA ILE A 710 -8.29 -17.67 -12.35
C ILE A 710 -9.61 -17.27 -11.70
N GLY A 711 -10.58 -18.17 -11.71
CA GLY A 711 -11.81 -18.04 -10.94
C GLY A 711 -13.08 -18.53 -11.65
N PRO A 712 -14.17 -18.75 -10.89
CA PRO A 712 -14.21 -18.71 -9.42
C PRO A 712 -13.40 -19.87 -8.81
N ILE A 713 -12.58 -19.59 -7.79
CA ILE A 713 -11.84 -20.63 -7.08
C ILE A 713 -12.87 -21.48 -6.33
N PRO A 714 -12.96 -22.79 -6.57
CA PRO A 714 -14.00 -23.64 -5.99
C PRO A 714 -13.76 -23.82 -4.49
N LEU A 715 -14.82 -23.67 -3.70
CA LEU A 715 -14.83 -23.82 -2.24
C LEU A 715 -15.92 -24.78 -1.74
N ASP A 716 -16.64 -25.44 -2.66
CA ASP A 716 -17.76 -26.34 -2.32
C ASP A 716 -17.30 -27.59 -1.54
N ASP A 717 -16.01 -27.91 -1.62
CA ASP A 717 -15.33 -28.97 -0.86
C ASP A 717 -14.89 -28.54 0.54
N GLY A 718 -15.11 -27.27 0.92
CA GLY A 718 -14.69 -26.70 2.20
C GLY A 718 -13.19 -26.45 2.33
N ILE A 719 -12.40 -26.61 1.25
CA ILE A 719 -10.94 -26.45 1.28
C ILE A 719 -10.56 -25.10 0.70
N GLY A 720 -9.93 -24.23 1.50
CA GLY A 720 -9.31 -22.99 1.02
C GLY A 720 -8.15 -23.28 0.05
N LYS A 721 -8.09 -22.60 -1.10
CA LYS A 721 -7.10 -22.85 -2.15
C LYS A 721 -6.33 -21.60 -2.52
N GLU A 722 -5.00 -21.67 -2.43
CA GLU A 722 -4.08 -20.59 -2.75
C GLU A 722 -3.27 -20.97 -4.00
N ILE A 723 -3.59 -20.36 -5.13
CA ILE A 723 -3.16 -20.81 -6.47
C ILE A 723 -1.77 -20.27 -6.80
N THR A 724 -0.91 -21.12 -7.36
CA THR A 724 0.41 -20.72 -7.84
C THR A 724 0.66 -21.17 -9.26
N THR A 725 1.48 -20.38 -9.96
CA THR A 725 2.12 -20.75 -11.22
C THR A 725 3.59 -21.00 -10.94
N GLN A 726 4.12 -22.13 -11.38
CA GLN A 726 5.50 -22.53 -11.18
C GLN A 726 6.21 -22.62 -12.53
N ILE A 727 7.36 -21.95 -12.64
CA ILE A 727 8.27 -22.08 -13.78
C ILE A 727 9.46 -22.94 -13.32
N THR A 728 9.62 -24.09 -13.95
CA THR A 728 10.68 -25.05 -13.63
C THR A 728 11.76 -25.00 -14.70
N THR A 729 13.03 -24.89 -14.29
CA THR A 729 14.17 -24.81 -15.21
C THR A 729 15.31 -25.71 -14.73
N SER A 730 16.32 -25.90 -15.57
CA SER A 730 17.56 -26.59 -15.22
C SER A 730 18.62 -25.68 -14.56
N LEU A 731 18.26 -24.45 -14.18
CA LEU A 731 19.18 -23.50 -13.56
C LEU A 731 19.63 -23.99 -12.17
N MET A 732 20.94 -24.06 -11.97
CA MET A 732 21.56 -24.39 -10.68
C MET A 732 21.65 -23.16 -9.78
N THR A 733 20.51 -22.74 -9.21
CA THR A 733 20.42 -21.50 -8.43
C THR A 733 21.02 -21.58 -7.04
N ASN A 734 21.36 -22.78 -6.54
CA ASN A 734 21.89 -23.01 -5.19
C ASN A 734 21.05 -22.31 -4.09
N LYS A 735 19.73 -22.54 -4.13
CA LYS A 735 18.72 -21.94 -3.23
C LYS A 735 18.64 -20.41 -3.27
N THR A 736 19.34 -19.75 -4.19
CA THR A 736 19.34 -18.28 -4.33
C THR A 736 18.27 -17.84 -5.32
N PHE A 737 17.51 -16.81 -4.98
CA PHE A 737 16.67 -16.09 -5.93
C PHE A 737 16.70 -14.58 -5.66
N TYR A 738 16.05 -13.79 -6.51
CA TYR A 738 16.02 -12.33 -6.37
C TYR A 738 14.58 -11.83 -6.46
N THR A 739 14.21 -10.95 -5.53
CA THR A 739 12.93 -10.22 -5.57
C THR A 739 13.21 -8.74 -5.45
N ASP A 740 12.43 -7.91 -6.13
CA ASP A 740 12.57 -6.46 -6.01
C ASP A 740 12.10 -5.96 -4.63
N SER A 741 12.57 -4.78 -4.24
CA SER A 741 12.00 -3.96 -3.18
C SER A 741 11.18 -2.85 -3.84
N ASN A 742 9.85 -2.93 -3.76
CA ASN A 742 8.89 -1.92 -4.23
C ASN A 742 9.08 -1.46 -5.69
N GLY A 743 9.55 -2.33 -6.59
CA GLY A 743 9.83 -2.03 -7.99
C GLY A 743 11.19 -1.36 -8.25
N ARG A 744 12.15 -1.45 -7.32
CA ARG A 744 13.50 -0.89 -7.46
C ARG A 744 14.61 -1.95 -7.32
N ASP A 745 15.34 -1.95 -6.21
CA ASP A 745 16.52 -2.78 -5.99
C ASP A 745 16.14 -4.26 -5.89
N PHE A 746 16.90 -5.15 -6.55
CA PHE A 746 16.76 -6.59 -6.35
C PHE A 746 17.53 -7.03 -5.10
N ILE A 747 16.82 -7.68 -4.17
CA ILE A 747 17.37 -8.27 -2.96
C ILE A 747 17.59 -9.76 -3.19
N LYS A 748 18.76 -10.25 -2.80
CA LYS A 748 19.10 -11.67 -2.85
C LYS A 748 18.37 -12.40 -1.71
N ARG A 749 17.67 -13.47 -2.03
CA ARG A 749 16.94 -14.32 -1.08
C ARG A 749 17.60 -15.69 -0.97
#